data_AF-X0JL99-F1
#
_entry.id   AF-X0JL99-F1
#
_cell.length_a   1.000
_cell.length_b   1.000
_cell.length_c   1.000
_cell.angle_alpha   90.00
_cell.angle_beta   90.00
_cell.angle_gamma   90.00
#
_symmetry.space_group_name_H-M   'P 1'
#
loop_
_entity.id
_entity.type
_entity.pdbx_description
1 polymer ?
#
loop_
_entity_poly.entity_id
_entity_poly.type
_entity_poly.pdbx_seq_one_letter_code
_entity_poly.pdbx_strand_id
1 'polypeptide(L)'
;MRHRDYAGRVSFKPRSDRYLHHNDGYLRNMYVACVDAIYEGPGTSTWKRTYVRKVAPMKVRIATWIIDFSYDPKSWEDWGIMVLRTFPAAIAMALVFWDGKPNVIKRNLAYAPVLYRYHGDAKVWSNLLENRKGLSLMARNNQIYRMLRPRYLCFLREPFNDENRGVDVRSVVEWENSDGQDTNLAYLFVAYSTEHFSHSSEQDMMALHHIAETACRAAKLPAYWIACSCMRDENELESDVYRISDVLRGSDRMVIAVGRGKGAKAGHSGKANTESLLREWGSRMWTFPEVLLSPGRTISVYTRDGNLQSPLVVAKNQFAALVWTYMDSDVARHLIDHYLGSISLSRLEQAVLALKCLYSRHTTEYLPGDQAYALMGLLRLRPQVDRTDTAFQAFSRLSLANDSDRLLERYICTLPRAKDQPWYDMEDAYESSLWDITPYCQVAGIADNDTIIIDGAWGISIRWKTFYPVYWSTGPSWKRYFAALAVEWNGAFFIIAIALIASGASASSSSSSSSSSMYGYSTGASASSGTAMIIPGVIFLLLFVWIWLITPNLVRVIYGGKFADTQAEMFGFEGHLNAPTIERSIFGGNFGRFSWSTNGSPLSRSIVNDDGERVGVDPYKDPEVRMKVEAAKQARPGDMRIFTLVDTYNMELTLFEAVRPPVTLMFCASEGGMQRAIGCSYEWETQTMYRETVLRMPTTALNRMGRVPRFRMGIQRPLYPSAPLNGAV
;
A
#
# COMPACT_ATOMS: atom_id res chain seq x y z
N MET A 1 -19.93 19.78 -5.84
CA MET A 1 -19.79 19.02 -4.57
C MET A 1 -19.05 19.85 -3.54
N ARG A 2 -19.35 19.65 -2.26
CA ARG A 2 -18.78 20.40 -1.12
C ARG A 2 -17.49 19.73 -0.64
N HIS A 3 -16.46 20.51 -0.36
CA HIS A 3 -15.20 20.04 0.21
C HIS A 3 -14.74 20.98 1.34
N ARG A 4 -14.31 20.40 2.47
CA ARG A 4 -13.71 21.13 3.60
C ARG A 4 -12.22 20.80 3.72
N ASP A 5 -11.36 21.79 3.63
CA ASP A 5 -9.91 21.57 3.65
C ASP A 5 -9.31 21.44 5.07
N TYR A 6 -7.99 21.28 5.14
CA TYR A 6 -7.23 21.18 6.39
C TYR A 6 -7.43 22.39 7.33
N ALA A 7 -7.52 23.60 6.77
CA ALA A 7 -7.75 24.84 7.51
C ALA A 7 -9.23 25.06 7.86
N GLY A 8 -10.11 24.13 7.49
CA GLY A 8 -11.54 24.19 7.75
C GLY A 8 -12.33 25.05 6.75
N ARG A 9 -11.70 25.55 5.68
CA ARG A 9 -12.34 26.35 4.63
C ARG A 9 -13.20 25.45 3.76
N VAL A 10 -14.37 25.94 3.39
CA VAL A 10 -15.33 25.21 2.56
C VAL A 10 -15.26 25.72 1.13
N SER A 11 -15.17 24.80 0.17
CA SER A 11 -15.19 25.11 -1.26
C SER A 11 -16.18 24.22 -2.00
N PHE A 12 -16.79 24.77 -3.04
CA PHE A 12 -17.67 24.03 -3.94
C PHE A 12 -16.99 23.93 -5.30
N LYS A 13 -16.77 22.70 -5.76
CA LYS A 13 -16.10 22.45 -7.05
C LYS A 13 -16.89 21.42 -7.87
N PRO A 14 -16.79 21.48 -9.21
CA PRO A 14 -17.28 20.40 -10.07
C PRO A 14 -16.40 19.17 -9.91
N ARG A 15 -16.98 18.00 -10.20
CA ARG A 15 -16.30 16.71 -10.19
C ARG A 15 -15.11 16.72 -11.15
N SER A 16 -13.91 16.50 -10.62
CA SER A 16 -12.68 16.34 -11.41
C SER A 16 -11.59 15.77 -10.50
N ASP A 17 -10.54 15.17 -11.09
CA ASP A 17 -9.38 14.77 -10.33
C ASP A 17 -8.64 15.98 -9.76
N ARG A 18 -8.43 15.96 -8.44
CA ARG A 18 -7.87 17.06 -7.67
C ARG A 18 -7.01 16.52 -6.53
N TYR A 19 -6.11 17.36 -6.03
CA TYR A 19 -5.25 17.05 -4.90
C TYR A 19 -5.19 18.22 -3.92
N LEU A 20 -4.80 17.93 -2.68
CA LEU A 20 -4.52 18.94 -1.65
C LEU A 20 -3.11 19.48 -1.84
N HIS A 21 -2.99 20.78 -2.05
CA HIS A 21 -1.69 21.39 -2.28
C HIS A 21 -0.89 21.54 -0.97
N HIS A 22 0.34 21.05 -0.96
CA HIS A 22 1.19 20.93 0.24
C HIS A 22 1.61 22.25 0.92
N ASN A 23 1.48 23.40 0.27
CA ASN A 23 1.87 24.69 0.89
C ASN A 23 0.70 25.38 1.62
N ASP A 24 -0.52 25.21 1.13
CA ASP A 24 -1.68 26.01 1.53
C ASP A 24 -2.93 25.17 1.81
N GLY A 25 -2.93 23.88 1.49
CA GLY A 25 -4.05 22.95 1.70
C GLY A 25 -5.21 23.13 0.72
N TYR A 26 -5.10 24.04 -0.25
CA TYR A 26 -6.17 24.29 -1.20
C TYR A 26 -6.32 23.13 -2.19
N LEU A 27 -7.56 22.86 -2.55
CA LEU A 27 -7.91 21.85 -3.55
C LEU A 27 -7.60 22.38 -4.97
N ARG A 28 -6.64 21.76 -5.66
CA ARG A 28 -6.20 22.15 -7.02
C ARG A 28 -6.42 21.00 -8.01
N ASN A 29 -6.59 21.35 -9.29
CA ASN A 29 -6.73 20.33 -10.35
C ASN A 29 -5.45 19.50 -10.46
N MET A 30 -5.61 18.19 -10.66
CA MET A 30 -4.50 17.27 -10.83
C MET A 30 -3.81 17.49 -12.20
N TYR A 31 -2.51 17.78 -12.16
CA TYR A 31 -1.64 17.84 -13.31
C TYR A 31 -0.48 16.88 -13.10
N VAL A 32 -0.20 16.06 -14.10
CA VAL A 32 0.84 15.02 -14.03
C VAL A 32 1.82 15.22 -15.17
N ALA A 33 3.08 15.42 -14.83
CA ALA A 33 4.18 15.39 -15.78
C ALA A 33 4.26 13.98 -16.38
N CYS A 34 4.47 13.87 -17.69
CA CYS A 34 4.63 12.61 -18.38
C CYS A 34 5.73 12.71 -19.43
N VAL A 35 6.19 11.54 -19.89
CA VAL A 35 7.10 11.43 -21.03
C VAL A 35 6.42 11.82 -22.33
N ASP A 36 7.21 12.26 -23.31
CA ASP A 36 6.70 12.81 -24.58
C ASP A 36 5.80 11.80 -25.32
N ALA A 37 6.17 10.52 -25.34
CA ALA A 37 5.37 9.46 -25.95
C ALA A 37 3.96 9.29 -25.32
N ILE A 38 3.82 9.56 -24.02
CA ILE A 38 2.51 9.49 -23.32
C ILE A 38 1.74 10.80 -23.48
N TYR A 39 2.45 11.92 -23.63
CA TYR A 39 1.86 13.23 -23.87
C TYR A 39 1.21 13.30 -25.25
N GLU A 40 1.91 12.80 -26.27
CA GLU A 40 1.45 12.74 -27.67
C GLU A 40 0.46 11.58 -27.92
N GLY A 41 0.39 10.63 -26.98
CA GLY A 41 -0.52 9.49 -27.04
C GLY A 41 -1.99 9.85 -26.83
N PRO A 42 -2.90 8.87 -26.93
CA PRO A 42 -4.32 9.11 -26.79
C PRO A 42 -4.68 9.65 -25.39
N GLY A 43 -5.66 10.57 -25.34
CA GLY A 43 -6.15 11.23 -24.13
C GLY A 43 -6.96 10.32 -23.21
N THR A 44 -6.33 9.27 -22.70
CA THR A 44 -6.98 8.18 -21.93
C THR A 44 -6.94 8.36 -20.41
N SER A 45 -6.46 9.50 -19.89
CA SER A 45 -6.36 9.77 -18.45
C SER A 45 -7.51 10.63 -17.93
N THR A 46 -7.86 10.47 -16.65
CA THR A 46 -8.84 11.32 -15.95
C THR A 46 -8.24 12.64 -15.43
N TRP A 47 -6.90 12.74 -15.38
CA TRP A 47 -6.14 13.95 -15.05
C TRP A 47 -5.52 14.60 -16.30
N LYS A 48 -5.09 15.85 -16.15
CA LYS A 48 -4.39 16.59 -17.21
C LYS A 48 -2.91 16.23 -17.21
N ARG A 49 -2.35 15.99 -18.40
CA ARG A 49 -0.92 15.73 -18.58
C ARG A 49 -0.14 17.01 -18.90
N THR A 50 1.12 17.04 -18.49
CA THR A 50 2.10 18.09 -18.77
C THR A 50 3.45 17.46 -19.10
N TYR A 51 4.39 18.20 -19.68
CA TYR A 51 5.71 17.67 -20.03
C TYR A 51 6.72 17.81 -18.87
N VAL A 52 7.68 16.89 -18.82
CA VAL A 52 8.84 16.99 -17.92
C VAL A 52 9.74 18.14 -18.40
N ARG A 53 9.94 19.15 -17.55
CA ARG A 53 10.71 20.37 -17.89
C ARG A 53 12.10 20.32 -17.29
N LYS A 54 13.08 20.87 -18.03
CA LYS A 54 14.40 21.21 -17.49
C LYS A 54 14.26 22.46 -16.62
N VAL A 55 14.49 22.32 -15.32
CA VAL A 55 14.29 23.39 -14.34
C VAL A 55 15.58 23.99 -13.81
N ALA A 56 16.71 23.33 -14.04
CA ALA A 56 18.01 23.89 -13.69
C ALA A 56 18.25 25.25 -14.36
N PRO A 57 18.90 26.21 -13.67
CA PRO A 57 19.23 27.53 -14.23
C PRO A 57 19.98 27.42 -15.55
N MET A 58 19.77 28.38 -16.45
CA MET A 58 20.39 28.34 -17.78
C MET A 58 21.91 28.41 -17.67
N LYS A 59 22.44 29.23 -16.75
CA LYS A 59 23.89 29.29 -16.47
C LYS A 59 24.47 27.93 -16.11
N VAL A 60 23.80 27.19 -15.22
CA VAL A 60 24.25 25.85 -14.80
C VAL A 60 24.22 24.89 -15.97
N ARG A 61 23.14 24.89 -16.76
CA ARG A 61 22.99 24.01 -17.94
C ARG A 61 24.05 24.27 -19.01
N ILE A 62 24.41 25.53 -19.24
CA ILE A 62 25.48 25.90 -20.18
C ILE A 62 26.84 25.46 -19.64
N ALA A 63 27.10 25.69 -18.35
CA ALA A 63 28.35 25.28 -17.71
C ALA A 63 28.53 23.76 -17.76
N THR A 64 27.50 22.99 -17.41
CA THR A 64 27.55 21.53 -17.41
C THR A 64 27.60 20.94 -18.81
N TRP A 65 27.06 21.62 -19.84
CA TRP A 65 27.13 21.17 -21.23
C TRP A 65 28.58 20.97 -21.73
N ILE A 66 29.54 21.71 -21.16
CA ILE A 66 30.98 21.54 -21.43
C ILE A 66 31.45 20.12 -21.09
N ILE A 67 30.92 19.56 -19.99
CA ILE A 67 31.34 18.27 -19.43
C ILE A 67 30.30 17.16 -19.64
N ASP A 68 29.19 17.43 -20.33
CA ASP A 68 28.06 16.51 -20.47
C ASP A 68 28.34 15.44 -21.54
N PHE A 69 29.05 14.40 -21.13
CA PHE A 69 29.22 13.15 -21.86
C PHE A 69 28.47 12.02 -21.13
N SER A 70 28.07 10.98 -21.87
CA SER A 70 27.49 9.76 -21.29
C SER A 70 28.53 8.89 -20.57
N TYR A 71 29.82 9.15 -20.78
CA TYR A 71 30.96 8.45 -20.21
C TYR A 71 32.06 9.44 -19.79
N ASP A 72 32.91 9.04 -18.84
CA ASP A 72 34.10 9.83 -18.47
C ASP A 72 35.09 9.88 -19.66
N PRO A 73 35.64 11.05 -20.01
CA PRO A 73 36.52 11.20 -21.18
C PRO A 73 37.75 10.29 -21.03
N LYS A 74 37.97 9.40 -22.00
CA LYS A 74 39.10 8.45 -22.00
C LYS A 74 40.14 8.79 -23.07
N SER A 75 39.75 9.53 -24.11
CA SER A 75 40.62 9.91 -25.23
C SER A 75 41.00 11.39 -25.17
N TRP A 76 42.16 11.74 -25.76
CA TRP A 76 42.55 13.13 -26.03
C TRP A 76 41.56 13.84 -26.95
N GLU A 77 40.90 13.09 -27.83
CA GLU A 77 39.86 13.61 -28.72
C GLU A 77 38.63 14.10 -27.93
N ASP A 78 38.17 13.32 -26.93
CA ASP A 78 37.06 13.72 -26.05
C ASP A 78 37.40 15.02 -25.30
N TRP A 79 38.65 15.12 -24.82
CA TRP A 79 39.13 16.31 -24.13
C TRP A 79 39.20 17.53 -25.05
N GLY A 80 39.66 17.36 -26.29
CA GLY A 80 39.64 18.40 -27.31
C GLY A 80 38.21 18.92 -27.59
N ILE A 81 37.22 18.02 -27.65
CA ILE A 81 35.81 18.40 -27.82
C ILE A 81 35.29 19.21 -26.62
N MET A 82 35.66 18.84 -25.38
CA MET A 82 35.29 19.60 -24.18
C MET A 82 35.83 21.04 -24.24
N VAL A 83 37.11 21.19 -24.57
CA VAL A 83 37.77 22.48 -24.71
C VAL A 83 37.11 23.31 -25.82
N LEU A 84 36.79 22.69 -26.96
CA LEU A 84 36.10 23.36 -28.06
C LEU A 84 34.70 23.85 -27.65
N ARG A 85 33.94 23.06 -26.86
CA ARG A 85 32.64 23.48 -26.30
C ARG A 85 32.75 24.64 -25.31
N THR A 86 33.89 24.79 -24.63
CA THR A 86 34.11 25.88 -23.67
C THR A 86 33.98 27.26 -24.31
N PHE A 87 34.42 27.44 -25.56
CA PHE A 87 34.37 28.74 -26.23
C PHE A 87 32.92 29.27 -26.43
N PRO A 88 32.01 28.54 -27.10
CA PRO A 88 30.61 28.99 -27.21
C PRO A 88 29.90 29.02 -25.85
N ALA A 89 30.25 28.13 -24.90
CA ALA A 89 29.68 28.15 -23.56
C ALA A 89 30.09 29.41 -22.78
N ALA A 90 31.33 29.86 -22.88
CA ALA A 90 31.82 31.09 -22.24
C ALA A 90 31.10 32.33 -22.79
N ILE A 91 30.91 32.42 -24.11
CA ILE A 91 30.14 33.50 -24.75
C ILE A 91 28.68 33.46 -24.27
N ALA A 92 28.06 32.28 -24.26
CA ALA A 92 26.68 32.12 -23.81
C ALA A 92 26.51 32.47 -22.32
N MET A 93 27.42 32.05 -21.45
CA MET A 93 27.39 32.39 -20.01
C MET A 93 27.53 33.89 -19.77
N ALA A 94 28.38 34.57 -20.55
CA ALA A 94 28.46 36.02 -20.55
C ALA A 94 27.09 36.62 -20.95
N LEU A 95 26.53 36.26 -22.11
CA LEU A 95 25.24 36.83 -22.55
C LEU A 95 24.07 36.59 -21.58
N VAL A 96 24.15 35.55 -20.74
CA VAL A 96 23.13 35.19 -19.74
C VAL A 96 23.34 35.95 -18.39
N PHE A 97 24.06 37.08 -18.35
CA PHE A 97 24.37 37.86 -17.13
C PHE A 97 23.16 38.05 -16.18
N TRP A 98 21.93 38.18 -16.71
CA TRP A 98 20.70 38.44 -15.96
C TRP A 98 19.98 37.23 -15.34
N ASP A 99 20.46 35.99 -15.50
CA ASP A 99 19.79 34.84 -14.85
C ASP A 99 19.93 34.98 -13.33
N GLY A 100 18.86 35.45 -12.69
CA GLY A 100 18.76 35.65 -11.25
C GLY A 100 18.86 34.31 -10.53
N LYS A 101 19.24 34.34 -9.24
CA LYS A 101 19.26 33.11 -8.45
C LYS A 101 17.85 32.48 -8.50
N PRO A 102 17.73 31.18 -8.84
CA PRO A 102 16.43 30.53 -8.91
C PRO A 102 15.73 30.67 -7.56
N ASN A 103 14.41 30.92 -7.58
CA ASN A 103 13.64 30.91 -6.34
C ASN A 103 13.52 29.45 -5.87
N VAL A 104 14.30 29.10 -4.86
CA VAL A 104 14.37 27.74 -4.33
C VAL A 104 13.50 27.63 -3.08
N ILE A 105 12.60 26.66 -3.07
CA ILE A 105 11.77 26.37 -1.90
C ILE A 105 12.64 25.67 -0.85
N LYS A 106 12.72 26.25 0.35
CA LYS A 106 13.41 25.66 1.51
C LYS A 106 12.38 25.34 2.60
N ARG A 107 12.32 24.09 3.04
CA ARG A 107 11.44 23.62 4.14
C ARG A 107 12.27 22.98 5.26
N ASN A 108 13.32 23.66 5.72
CA ASN A 108 14.28 23.11 6.68
C ASN A 108 14.79 21.72 6.29
N LEU A 109 15.01 21.51 4.98
CA LEU A 109 15.42 20.24 4.38
C LEU A 109 14.41 19.09 4.50
N ALA A 110 13.22 19.32 5.07
CA ALA A 110 12.15 18.33 5.24
C ALA A 110 11.23 18.23 4.02
N TYR A 111 10.60 17.07 3.82
CA TYR A 111 9.64 16.83 2.74
C TYR A 111 8.42 17.75 2.83
N ALA A 112 7.76 17.92 1.68
CA ALA A 112 6.47 18.62 1.61
C ALA A 112 5.41 17.90 2.47
N PRO A 113 4.75 18.60 3.42
CA PRO A 113 3.82 17.97 4.35
C PRO A 113 2.50 17.61 3.67
N VAL A 114 1.79 16.65 4.26
CA VAL A 114 0.40 16.32 3.88
C VAL A 114 -0.56 17.16 4.70
N LEU A 115 -1.08 18.22 4.10
CA LEU A 115 -2.07 19.10 4.74
C LEU A 115 -3.47 18.50 4.61
N TYR A 116 -3.74 17.47 5.39
CA TYR A 116 -5.03 16.78 5.49
C TYR A 116 -5.56 16.83 6.93
N ARG A 117 -6.87 17.01 7.11
CA ARG A 117 -7.53 16.90 8.42
C ARG A 117 -8.86 16.18 8.25
N TYR A 118 -9.08 15.13 9.03
CA TYR A 118 -10.38 14.47 9.07
C TYR A 118 -11.39 15.32 9.84
N HIS A 119 -12.53 15.62 9.21
CA HIS A 119 -13.65 16.38 9.81
C HIS A 119 -14.93 15.54 9.98
N GLY A 120 -14.91 14.29 9.52
CA GLY A 120 -16.07 13.40 9.60
C GLY A 120 -16.21 12.72 10.95
N ASP A 121 -17.29 11.95 11.11
CA ASP A 121 -17.50 11.03 12.22
C ASP A 121 -17.19 9.59 11.76
N ALA A 122 -16.91 8.69 12.69
CA ALA A 122 -16.79 7.26 12.40
C ALA A 122 -18.11 6.56 12.68
N LYS A 123 -18.33 5.42 12.02
CA LYS A 123 -19.41 4.50 12.39
C LYS A 123 -19.14 3.91 13.77
N VAL A 124 -17.90 3.49 14.00
CA VAL A 124 -17.40 3.00 15.29
C VAL A 124 -15.99 3.52 15.52
N TRP A 125 -15.77 4.19 16.64
CA TRP A 125 -14.45 4.58 17.13
C TRP A 125 -13.85 3.48 18.02
N SER A 126 -12.54 3.29 17.94
CA SER A 126 -11.80 2.43 18.86
C SER A 126 -11.76 3.05 20.27
N ASN A 127 -11.72 4.37 20.35
CA ASN A 127 -11.86 5.13 21.59
C ASN A 127 -13.34 5.24 21.99
N LEU A 128 -13.71 4.64 23.12
CA LEU A 128 -15.09 4.59 23.60
C LEU A 128 -15.66 5.98 23.91
N LEU A 129 -14.82 6.94 24.30
CA LEU A 129 -15.26 8.31 24.61
C LEU A 129 -15.72 9.10 23.38
N GLU A 130 -15.27 8.67 22.19
CA GLU A 130 -15.63 9.30 20.92
C GLU A 130 -16.90 8.69 20.32
N ASN A 131 -17.31 7.50 20.79
CA ASN A 131 -18.55 6.89 20.37
C ASN A 131 -19.76 7.63 20.95
N ARG A 132 -20.80 7.80 20.12
CA ARG A 132 -22.06 8.40 20.57
C ARG A 132 -22.64 7.60 21.75
N LYS A 133 -23.13 8.31 22.78
CA LYS A 133 -23.81 7.70 23.93
C LYS A 133 -24.95 6.81 23.43
N GLY A 134 -24.93 5.52 23.76
CA GLY A 134 -25.84 4.48 23.26
C GLY A 134 -25.17 3.46 22.32
N LEU A 135 -24.38 3.92 21.34
CA LEU A 135 -23.60 3.05 20.43
C LEU A 135 -22.36 2.45 21.12
N SER A 136 -21.76 3.18 22.07
CA SER A 136 -20.57 2.75 22.82
C SER A 136 -20.78 1.46 23.63
N LEU A 137 -22.02 1.16 24.03
CA LEU A 137 -22.36 -0.06 24.77
C LEU A 137 -22.36 -1.29 23.84
N MET A 138 -22.74 -1.12 22.57
CA MET A 138 -22.86 -2.23 21.60
C MET A 138 -21.53 -2.63 20.96
N ALA A 139 -20.54 -1.72 20.89
CA ALA A 139 -19.28 -1.95 20.20
C ALA A 139 -18.26 -2.81 20.99
N ARG A 140 -18.34 -2.86 22.33
CA ARG A 140 -17.39 -3.63 23.17
C ARG A 140 -17.99 -4.35 24.41
N ASN A 141 -19.28 -4.25 24.73
CA ASN A 141 -19.83 -5.05 25.84
C ASN A 141 -19.96 -6.54 25.48
N ASN A 142 -18.84 -7.23 25.64
CA ASN A 142 -18.72 -8.67 25.49
C ASN A 142 -19.48 -9.49 26.55
N GLN A 143 -19.83 -8.88 27.69
CA GLN A 143 -20.55 -9.58 28.76
C GLN A 143 -22.00 -9.90 28.40
N ILE A 144 -22.62 -9.13 27.49
CA ILE A 144 -24.04 -9.28 27.16
C ILE A 144 -24.24 -10.33 26.04
N TYR A 145 -23.22 -10.61 25.23
CA TYR A 145 -23.38 -11.42 24.00
C TYR A 145 -22.93 -12.88 24.11
N ARG A 146 -22.28 -13.29 25.20
CA ARG A 146 -21.86 -14.68 25.40
C ARG A 146 -22.96 -15.46 26.12
N MET A 147 -23.41 -16.56 25.53
CA MET A 147 -24.32 -17.48 26.21
C MET A 147 -23.52 -18.53 26.99
N LEU A 148 -23.81 -18.67 28.28
CA LEU A 148 -23.23 -19.73 29.12
C LEU A 148 -23.95 -21.07 28.94
N ARG A 149 -25.26 -21.01 28.67
CA ARG A 149 -26.15 -22.15 28.42
C ARG A 149 -27.10 -21.82 27.28
N PRO A 150 -27.57 -22.80 26.50
CA PRO A 150 -28.61 -22.59 25.50
C PRO A 150 -29.92 -22.14 26.16
N ARG A 151 -30.76 -21.40 25.44
CA ARG A 151 -32.07 -20.95 25.93
C ARG A 151 -33.08 -22.10 26.01
N TYR A 152 -33.07 -22.98 25.02
CA TYR A 152 -33.99 -24.13 24.90
C TYR A 152 -33.22 -25.41 24.62
N LEU A 153 -33.76 -26.54 25.10
CA LEU A 153 -33.28 -27.90 24.82
C LEU A 153 -34.46 -28.83 24.57
N CYS A 154 -34.21 -29.91 23.83
CA CYS A 154 -35.14 -31.03 23.67
C CYS A 154 -34.82 -32.09 24.72
N PHE A 155 -35.60 -32.17 25.79
CA PHE A 155 -35.44 -33.15 26.85
C PHE A 155 -36.11 -34.48 26.47
N LEU A 156 -35.39 -35.58 26.65
CA LEU A 156 -35.92 -36.92 26.40
C LEU A 156 -36.94 -37.30 27.48
N ARG A 157 -38.07 -37.86 27.06
CA ARG A 157 -38.97 -38.58 27.99
C ARG A 157 -38.31 -39.91 28.35
N GLU A 158 -38.19 -40.19 29.65
CA GLU A 158 -37.48 -41.37 30.17
C GLU A 158 -36.06 -41.50 29.56
N PRO A 159 -35.12 -40.61 29.93
CA PRO A 159 -33.84 -40.44 29.21
C PRO A 159 -32.94 -41.67 29.22
N PHE A 160 -33.09 -42.58 30.19
CA PHE A 160 -32.26 -43.78 30.34
C PHE A 160 -32.87 -45.03 29.68
N ASN A 161 -34.00 -44.89 28.99
CA ASN A 161 -34.58 -45.97 28.21
C ASN A 161 -34.00 -45.95 26.78
N ASP A 162 -33.74 -47.12 26.19
CA ASP A 162 -33.17 -47.24 24.85
C ASP A 162 -34.22 -47.06 23.74
N GLU A 163 -35.52 -47.18 24.07
CA GLU A 163 -36.63 -47.00 23.12
C GLU A 163 -37.00 -45.52 22.92
N ASN A 164 -37.36 -45.16 21.68
CA ASN A 164 -37.85 -43.82 21.35
C ASN A 164 -39.22 -43.58 22.02
N ARG A 165 -39.28 -42.62 22.95
CA ARG A 165 -40.47 -42.23 23.73
C ARG A 165 -40.89 -40.78 23.50
N GLY A 166 -40.19 -40.09 22.60
CA GLY A 166 -40.41 -38.71 22.23
C GLY A 166 -39.70 -37.71 23.12
N VAL A 167 -39.88 -36.43 22.79
CA VAL A 167 -39.19 -35.29 23.41
C VAL A 167 -40.14 -34.21 23.88
N ASP A 168 -39.68 -33.44 24.84
CA ASP A 168 -40.32 -32.21 25.31
C ASP A 168 -39.36 -31.03 25.15
N VAL A 169 -39.78 -29.98 24.45
CA VAL A 169 -38.96 -28.80 24.18
C VAL A 169 -39.22 -27.77 25.27
N ARG A 170 -38.27 -27.58 26.19
CA ARG A 170 -38.41 -26.68 27.34
C ARG A 170 -37.32 -25.62 27.37
N SER A 171 -37.64 -24.49 28.01
CA SER A 171 -36.63 -23.50 28.39
C SER A 171 -35.70 -24.10 29.43
N VAL A 172 -34.40 -23.88 29.28
CA VAL A 172 -33.40 -24.37 30.24
C VAL A 172 -33.60 -23.75 31.62
N VAL A 173 -33.98 -22.47 31.67
CA VAL A 173 -34.27 -21.77 32.93
C VAL A 173 -35.48 -22.36 33.64
N GLU A 174 -36.52 -22.73 32.89
CA GLU A 174 -37.72 -23.35 33.47
C GLU A 174 -37.40 -24.75 34.00
N TRP A 175 -36.63 -25.53 33.25
CA TRP A 175 -36.20 -26.87 33.66
C TRP A 175 -35.29 -26.85 34.90
N GLU A 176 -34.37 -25.89 35.00
CA GLU A 176 -33.52 -25.73 36.19
C GLU A 176 -34.32 -25.44 37.46
N ASN A 177 -35.41 -24.66 37.33
CA ASN A 177 -36.29 -24.33 38.44
C ASN A 177 -37.21 -25.49 38.84
N SER A 178 -37.58 -26.39 37.92
CA SER A 178 -38.47 -27.52 38.20
C SER A 178 -37.73 -28.80 38.55
N ASP A 179 -36.83 -29.25 37.68
CA ASP A 179 -36.29 -30.61 37.66
C ASP A 179 -34.76 -30.64 37.88
N GLY A 180 -34.07 -29.50 37.77
CA GLY A 180 -32.61 -29.41 37.59
C GLY A 180 -31.75 -28.98 38.78
N GLN A 181 -32.29 -28.93 40.02
CA GLN A 181 -31.61 -28.34 41.18
C GLN A 181 -30.24 -28.97 41.55
N ASP A 182 -29.97 -30.23 41.20
CA ASP A 182 -28.73 -30.96 41.55
C ASP A 182 -28.04 -31.68 40.37
N THR A 183 -28.48 -31.45 39.13
CA THR A 183 -27.97 -32.18 37.95
C THR A 183 -27.08 -31.31 37.05
N ASN A 184 -25.88 -31.81 36.73
CA ASN A 184 -25.06 -31.20 35.70
C ASN A 184 -25.67 -31.46 34.32
N LEU A 185 -26.18 -30.42 33.67
CA LEU A 185 -26.88 -30.51 32.40
C LEU A 185 -25.88 -30.74 31.25
N ALA A 186 -25.74 -32.01 30.85
CA ALA A 186 -25.03 -32.41 29.64
C ALA A 186 -26.04 -32.65 28.51
N TYR A 187 -25.70 -32.23 27.29
CA TYR A 187 -26.58 -32.39 26.13
C TYR A 187 -25.80 -32.67 24.85
N LEU A 188 -26.48 -33.30 23.90
CA LEU A 188 -25.94 -33.60 22.57
C LEU A 188 -26.22 -32.45 21.60
N PHE A 189 -25.22 -32.00 20.85
CA PHE A 189 -25.43 -31.06 19.74
C PHE A 189 -25.69 -31.83 18.44
N VAL A 190 -26.81 -31.53 17.77
CA VAL A 190 -27.18 -32.17 16.50
C VAL A 190 -27.00 -31.19 15.34
N ALA A 191 -25.95 -31.41 14.54
CA ALA A 191 -25.67 -30.63 13.35
C ALA A 191 -26.35 -31.24 12.12
N TYR A 192 -26.97 -30.42 11.27
CA TYR A 192 -27.63 -30.87 10.04
C TYR A 192 -27.67 -29.75 8.99
N SER A 193 -28.14 -30.09 7.80
CA SER A 193 -28.29 -29.17 6.68
C SER A 193 -29.77 -29.00 6.31
N THR A 194 -30.21 -27.77 6.07
CA THR A 194 -31.55 -27.45 5.55
C THR A 194 -31.80 -27.93 4.11
N GLU A 195 -30.74 -28.20 3.33
CA GLU A 195 -30.88 -28.86 2.02
C GLU A 195 -31.17 -30.36 2.19
N HIS A 196 -30.65 -30.97 3.26
CA HIS A 196 -30.90 -32.37 3.59
C HIS A 196 -32.24 -32.58 4.30
N PHE A 197 -32.61 -31.64 5.18
CA PHE A 197 -33.83 -31.69 5.98
C PHE A 197 -34.55 -30.33 5.93
N SER A 198 -35.63 -30.25 5.17
CA SER A 198 -36.37 -28.99 5.01
C SER A 198 -37.29 -28.72 6.21
N HIS A 199 -37.22 -27.51 6.77
CA HIS A 199 -38.15 -27.07 7.84
C HIS A 199 -39.61 -27.01 7.39
N SER A 200 -39.86 -26.94 6.07
CA SER A 200 -41.22 -26.96 5.50
C SER A 200 -41.83 -28.36 5.42
N SER A 201 -41.02 -29.41 5.60
CA SER A 201 -41.43 -30.80 5.42
C SER A 201 -41.54 -31.48 6.77
N GLU A 202 -42.76 -31.80 7.20
CA GLU A 202 -43.01 -32.52 8.44
C GLU A 202 -42.28 -33.88 8.48
N GLN A 203 -42.21 -34.57 7.34
CA GLN A 203 -41.49 -35.84 7.21
C GLN A 203 -39.99 -35.70 7.45
N ASP A 204 -39.36 -34.61 6.97
CA ASP A 204 -37.94 -34.37 7.18
C ASP A 204 -37.66 -34.01 8.64
N MET A 205 -38.56 -33.24 9.24
CA MET A 205 -38.47 -32.87 10.66
C MET A 205 -38.64 -34.08 11.58
N MET A 206 -39.60 -34.96 11.29
CA MET A 206 -39.78 -36.22 12.03
C MET A 206 -38.55 -37.12 11.88
N ALA A 207 -38.00 -37.27 10.67
CA ALA A 207 -36.80 -38.07 10.43
C ALA A 207 -35.58 -37.51 11.18
N LEU A 208 -35.43 -36.19 11.20
CA LEU A 208 -34.33 -35.50 11.89
C LEU A 208 -34.44 -35.67 13.41
N HIS A 209 -35.64 -35.50 13.98
CA HIS A 209 -35.88 -35.73 15.40
C HIS A 209 -35.70 -37.20 15.80
N HIS A 210 -36.09 -38.14 14.95
CA HIS A 210 -35.83 -39.56 15.16
C HIS A 210 -34.32 -39.85 15.24
N ILE A 211 -33.52 -39.30 14.32
CA ILE A 211 -32.06 -39.42 14.35
C ILE A 211 -31.48 -38.80 15.63
N ALA A 212 -31.93 -37.59 15.98
CA ALA A 212 -31.48 -36.86 17.16
C ALA A 212 -31.77 -37.62 18.47
N GLU A 213 -33.00 -38.14 18.62
CA GLU A 213 -33.41 -38.92 19.79
C GLU A 213 -32.59 -40.20 19.92
N THR A 214 -32.45 -40.98 18.83
CA THR A 214 -31.66 -42.21 18.83
C THR A 214 -30.19 -41.94 19.17
N ALA A 215 -29.60 -40.88 18.60
CA ALA A 215 -28.22 -40.50 18.91
C ALA A 215 -28.03 -40.04 20.36
N CYS A 216 -29.01 -39.32 20.92
CA CYS A 216 -28.98 -38.85 22.31
C CYS A 216 -29.10 -40.00 23.31
N ARG A 217 -30.00 -40.96 23.06
CA ARG A 217 -30.15 -42.18 23.86
C ARG A 217 -28.89 -43.05 23.80
N ALA A 218 -28.32 -43.24 22.61
CA ALA A 218 -27.05 -43.97 22.44
C ALA A 218 -25.88 -43.31 23.20
N ALA A 219 -25.88 -41.98 23.30
CA ALA A 219 -24.91 -41.23 24.09
C ALA A 219 -25.21 -41.19 25.60
N LYS A 220 -26.37 -41.69 26.04
CA LYS A 220 -26.89 -41.66 27.42
C LYS A 220 -27.00 -40.24 27.99
N LEU A 221 -27.42 -39.30 27.14
CA LEU A 221 -27.59 -37.89 27.51
C LEU A 221 -29.08 -37.57 27.72
N PRO A 222 -29.42 -36.72 28.71
CA PRO A 222 -30.81 -36.40 29.03
C PRO A 222 -31.50 -35.50 28.00
N ALA A 223 -30.74 -34.76 27.21
CA ALA A 223 -31.26 -33.78 26.27
C ALA A 223 -30.35 -33.60 25.05
N TYR A 224 -30.93 -33.07 23.98
CA TYR A 224 -30.18 -32.60 22.80
C TYR A 224 -30.61 -31.20 22.37
N TRP A 225 -29.70 -30.52 21.69
CA TRP A 225 -29.94 -29.24 21.04
C TRP A 225 -30.02 -29.43 19.54
N ILE A 226 -31.06 -28.88 18.93
CA ILE A 226 -31.24 -28.87 17.48
C ILE A 226 -31.84 -27.55 17.01
N ALA A 227 -31.22 -26.95 15.98
CA ALA A 227 -31.52 -25.59 15.53
C ALA A 227 -33.00 -25.35 15.21
N CYS A 228 -33.68 -26.28 14.54
CA CYS A 228 -35.08 -26.15 14.12
C CYS A 228 -36.09 -26.03 15.28
N SER A 229 -35.75 -26.54 16.46
CA SER A 229 -36.68 -26.66 17.59
C SER A 229 -36.24 -25.81 18.78
N CYS A 230 -34.95 -25.53 18.89
CA CYS A 230 -34.38 -24.75 19.99
C CYS A 230 -34.22 -23.24 19.68
N MET A 231 -34.37 -22.80 18.42
CA MET A 231 -34.37 -21.37 18.04
C MET A 231 -35.78 -20.93 17.64
N ARG A 232 -36.63 -20.66 18.64
CA ARG A 232 -38.07 -20.39 18.43
C ARG A 232 -38.44 -18.90 18.38
N ASP A 233 -37.65 -18.05 19.04
CA ASP A 233 -37.94 -16.62 19.13
C ASP A 233 -37.49 -15.89 17.86
N GLU A 234 -38.44 -15.46 17.03
CA GLU A 234 -38.15 -14.71 15.80
C GLU A 234 -37.36 -13.42 16.06
N ASN A 235 -37.59 -12.77 17.21
CA ASN A 235 -36.89 -11.53 17.59
C ASN A 235 -35.41 -11.75 17.96
N GLU A 236 -35.04 -12.97 18.38
CA GLU A 236 -33.67 -13.30 18.80
C GLU A 236 -32.94 -14.24 17.84
N LEU A 237 -33.63 -14.76 16.81
CA LEU A 237 -33.11 -15.73 15.85
C LEU A 237 -31.75 -15.33 15.25
N GLU A 238 -31.61 -14.07 14.82
CA GLU A 238 -30.34 -13.57 14.28
C GLU A 238 -29.21 -13.69 15.32
N SER A 239 -29.48 -13.27 16.56
CA SER A 239 -28.49 -13.35 17.63
C SER A 239 -28.16 -14.81 18.00
N ASP A 240 -29.15 -15.69 17.97
CA ASP A 240 -28.99 -17.12 18.25
C ASP A 240 -28.11 -17.81 17.21
N VAL A 241 -28.28 -17.49 15.91
CA VAL A 241 -27.44 -18.02 14.82
C VAL A 241 -25.95 -17.73 15.06
N TYR A 242 -25.60 -16.49 15.40
CA TYR A 242 -24.19 -16.14 15.68
C TYR A 242 -23.68 -16.66 17.03
N ARG A 243 -24.58 -17.18 17.89
CA ARG A 243 -24.26 -17.78 19.19
C ARG A 243 -24.29 -19.31 19.18
N ILE A 244 -24.60 -19.96 18.05
CA ILE A 244 -24.56 -21.43 17.91
C ILE A 244 -23.22 -22.00 18.38
N SER A 245 -22.12 -21.30 18.10
CA SER A 245 -20.78 -21.70 18.55
C SER A 245 -20.64 -21.79 20.08
N ASP A 246 -21.39 -21.01 20.87
CA ASP A 246 -21.40 -21.14 22.34
C ASP A 246 -22.13 -22.39 22.80
N VAL A 247 -23.30 -22.65 22.20
CA VAL A 247 -24.09 -23.84 22.47
C VAL A 247 -23.28 -25.09 22.14
N LEU A 248 -22.59 -25.09 21.00
CA LEU A 248 -21.73 -26.19 20.61
C LEU A 248 -20.57 -26.42 21.60
N ARG A 249 -19.86 -25.36 22.00
CA ARG A 249 -18.74 -25.46 22.95
C ARG A 249 -19.18 -25.97 24.33
N GLY A 250 -20.42 -25.69 24.72
CA GLY A 250 -21.02 -26.15 25.98
C GLY A 250 -21.67 -27.54 25.91
N SER A 251 -21.74 -28.15 24.74
CA SER A 251 -22.28 -29.51 24.57
C SER A 251 -21.30 -30.57 25.09
N ASP A 252 -21.79 -31.77 25.38
CA ASP A 252 -20.94 -32.91 25.73
C ASP A 252 -20.27 -33.49 24.47
N ARG A 253 -21.07 -33.66 23.41
CA ARG A 253 -20.67 -34.24 22.11
C ARG A 253 -21.49 -33.63 20.97
N MET A 254 -20.92 -33.67 19.77
CA MET A 254 -21.60 -33.32 18.51
C MET A 254 -21.82 -34.56 17.66
N VAL A 255 -22.98 -34.63 17.02
CA VAL A 255 -23.29 -35.59 15.95
C VAL A 255 -23.73 -34.83 14.68
N ILE A 256 -23.53 -35.47 13.52
CA ILE A 256 -23.96 -34.93 12.23
C ILE A 256 -25.08 -35.82 11.68
N ALA A 257 -26.22 -35.23 11.36
CA ALA A 257 -27.30 -35.88 10.63
C ALA A 257 -27.22 -35.51 9.15
N VAL A 258 -27.15 -36.51 8.28
CA VAL A 258 -27.12 -36.33 6.82
C VAL A 258 -28.27 -37.09 6.16
N GLY A 259 -28.80 -36.54 5.07
CA GLY A 259 -29.95 -37.11 4.36
C GLY A 259 -30.00 -36.63 2.92
N ARG A 260 -30.72 -37.36 2.06
CA ARG A 260 -30.93 -36.93 0.67
C ARG A 260 -31.94 -35.80 0.62
N GLY A 261 -31.56 -34.66 0.05
CA GLY A 261 -32.45 -33.53 -0.20
C GLY A 261 -33.43 -33.75 -1.37
N LYS A 262 -34.46 -32.89 -1.47
CA LYS A 262 -35.54 -32.94 -2.48
C LYS A 262 -35.08 -32.85 -3.95
N GLY A 263 -33.86 -32.35 -4.22
CA GLY A 263 -33.36 -32.09 -5.58
C GLY A 263 -32.60 -33.25 -6.27
N ALA A 264 -32.30 -34.33 -5.55
CA ALA A 264 -31.59 -35.47 -6.14
C ALA A 264 -32.56 -36.29 -7.00
N LYS A 265 -32.44 -36.19 -8.33
CA LYS A 265 -33.23 -37.00 -9.28
C LYS A 265 -33.19 -38.47 -8.86
N ALA A 266 -34.37 -39.05 -8.66
CA ALA A 266 -34.62 -40.45 -8.29
C ALA A 266 -34.20 -41.48 -9.36
N GLY A 267 -33.27 -41.13 -10.26
CA GLY A 267 -32.85 -41.93 -11.41
C GLY A 267 -31.49 -42.63 -11.28
N HIS A 268 -30.73 -42.43 -10.20
CA HIS A 268 -29.52 -43.22 -9.93
C HIS A 268 -29.82 -44.19 -8.77
N SER A 269 -30.08 -45.45 -9.11
CA SER A 269 -30.41 -46.55 -8.20
C SER A 269 -29.26 -47.01 -7.28
N GLY A 270 -28.29 -46.15 -6.97
CA GLY A 270 -27.25 -46.42 -5.99
C GLY A 270 -27.62 -45.80 -4.65
N LYS A 271 -27.46 -46.50 -3.52
CA LYS A 271 -27.46 -45.89 -2.17
C LYS A 271 -26.46 -44.72 -2.18
N ALA A 272 -26.86 -43.53 -1.74
CA ALA A 272 -25.92 -42.41 -1.67
C ALA A 272 -24.87 -42.76 -0.64
N ASN A 273 -23.59 -42.62 -1.00
CA ASN A 273 -22.51 -42.87 -0.07
C ASN A 273 -22.62 -41.84 1.08
N THR A 274 -22.59 -42.27 2.34
CA THR A 274 -22.65 -41.37 3.51
C THR A 274 -21.57 -40.29 3.42
N GLU A 275 -20.40 -40.62 2.88
CA GLU A 275 -19.31 -39.66 2.68
C GLU A 275 -19.65 -38.56 1.67
N SER A 276 -20.43 -38.85 0.61
CA SER A 276 -20.81 -37.82 -0.36
C SER A 276 -21.80 -36.82 0.24
N LEU A 277 -22.74 -37.32 1.06
CA LEU A 277 -23.66 -36.45 1.80
C LEU A 277 -22.90 -35.62 2.86
N LEU A 278 -21.92 -36.23 3.53
CA LEU A 278 -21.07 -35.51 4.48
C LEU A 278 -20.24 -34.40 3.81
N ARG A 279 -19.72 -34.65 2.60
CA ARG A 279 -19.05 -33.64 1.77
C ARG A 279 -19.96 -32.48 1.40
N GLU A 280 -21.21 -32.76 1.01
CA GLU A 280 -22.20 -31.73 0.72
C GLU A 280 -22.51 -30.89 1.97
N TRP A 281 -22.73 -31.53 3.12
CA TRP A 281 -22.92 -30.83 4.39
C TRP A 281 -21.72 -29.93 4.72
N GLY A 282 -20.50 -30.48 4.66
CA GLY A 282 -19.27 -29.76 5.01
C GLY A 282 -18.85 -28.64 4.06
N SER A 283 -19.51 -28.51 2.89
CA SER A 283 -19.25 -27.45 1.92
C SER A 283 -19.72 -26.07 2.40
N ARG A 284 -20.60 -26.04 3.41
CA ARG A 284 -21.25 -24.84 3.93
C ARG A 284 -20.40 -24.13 4.97
N MET A 285 -20.46 -22.81 4.98
CA MET A 285 -19.69 -21.95 5.88
C MET A 285 -19.85 -22.32 7.37
N TRP A 286 -21.09 -22.43 7.88
CA TRP A 286 -21.35 -22.64 9.32
C TRP A 286 -20.86 -23.99 9.86
N THR A 287 -20.74 -24.98 8.98
CA THR A 287 -20.27 -26.33 9.37
C THR A 287 -18.80 -26.34 9.76
N PHE A 288 -18.03 -25.35 9.30
CA PHE A 288 -16.61 -25.26 9.60
C PHE A 288 -16.34 -24.89 11.07
N PRO A 289 -16.88 -23.78 11.61
CA PRO A 289 -16.85 -23.55 13.05
C PRO A 289 -17.45 -24.71 13.85
N GLU A 290 -18.49 -25.38 13.35
CA GLU A 290 -19.10 -26.50 14.07
C GLU A 290 -18.13 -27.68 14.27
N VAL A 291 -17.42 -28.08 13.22
CA VAL A 291 -16.43 -29.16 13.33
C VAL A 291 -15.27 -28.76 14.25
N LEU A 292 -14.74 -27.53 14.09
CA LEU A 292 -13.60 -27.05 14.86
C LEU A 292 -13.90 -26.91 16.35
N LEU A 293 -15.08 -26.39 16.68
CA LEU A 293 -15.45 -26.03 18.06
C LEU A 293 -16.15 -27.15 18.82
N SER A 294 -16.57 -28.20 18.12
CA SER A 294 -17.19 -29.34 18.78
C SER A 294 -16.26 -29.95 19.84
N PRO A 295 -16.81 -30.49 20.93
CA PRO A 295 -16.04 -31.22 21.92
C PRO A 295 -15.58 -32.60 21.40
N GLY A 296 -14.55 -33.19 22.02
CA GLY A 296 -14.04 -34.52 21.70
C GLY A 296 -13.14 -34.61 20.44
N ARG A 297 -12.65 -35.81 20.13
CA ARG A 297 -11.73 -36.08 18.99
C ARG A 297 -12.41 -36.77 17.80
N THR A 298 -13.62 -37.25 17.98
CA THR A 298 -14.39 -38.00 16.98
C THR A 298 -15.79 -37.41 16.85
N ILE A 299 -16.38 -37.51 15.66
CA ILE A 299 -17.74 -37.06 15.36
C ILE A 299 -18.49 -38.25 14.74
N SER A 300 -19.68 -38.54 15.26
CA SER A 300 -20.54 -39.60 14.71
C SER A 300 -21.50 -39.03 13.68
N VAL A 301 -21.61 -39.69 12.52
CA VAL A 301 -22.43 -39.29 11.39
C VAL A 301 -23.56 -40.30 11.20
N TYR A 302 -24.79 -39.83 11.30
CA TYR A 302 -26.01 -40.60 11.14
C TYR A 302 -26.64 -40.29 9.79
N THR A 303 -26.95 -41.32 9.01
CA THR A 303 -27.58 -41.17 7.68
C THR A 303 -29.05 -41.53 7.76
N ARG A 304 -29.93 -40.71 7.19
CA ARG A 304 -31.35 -41.02 6.99
C ARG A 304 -31.51 -42.36 6.26
N ASP A 305 -32.43 -43.19 6.73
CA ASP A 305 -32.71 -44.54 6.20
C ASP A 305 -31.52 -45.52 6.25
N GLY A 306 -30.45 -45.16 6.97
CA GLY A 306 -29.30 -46.03 7.26
C GLY A 306 -29.44 -46.79 8.58
N ASN A 307 -28.41 -47.57 8.94
CA ASN A 307 -28.37 -48.22 10.24
C ASN A 307 -27.98 -47.21 11.34
N LEU A 308 -28.97 -46.71 12.08
CA LEU A 308 -28.77 -45.76 13.17
C LEU A 308 -28.02 -46.35 14.36
N GLN A 309 -28.00 -47.68 14.51
CA GLN A 309 -27.26 -48.35 15.60
C GLN A 309 -25.75 -48.42 15.33
N SER A 310 -25.31 -48.19 14.09
CA SER A 310 -23.90 -48.22 13.68
C SER A 310 -23.53 -46.98 12.86
N PRO A 311 -23.46 -45.79 13.48
CA PRO A 311 -23.11 -44.56 12.77
C PRO A 311 -21.66 -44.57 12.28
N LEU A 312 -21.39 -43.81 11.21
CA LEU A 312 -20.02 -43.60 10.72
C LEU A 312 -19.28 -42.70 11.71
N VAL A 313 -18.20 -43.19 12.33
CA VAL A 313 -17.39 -42.40 13.26
C VAL A 313 -16.17 -41.85 12.51
N VAL A 314 -16.07 -40.52 12.44
CA VAL A 314 -14.98 -39.82 11.77
C VAL A 314 -14.07 -39.17 12.81
N ALA A 315 -12.77 -39.43 12.72
CA ALA A 315 -11.79 -38.73 13.53
C ALA A 315 -11.59 -37.30 13.01
N LYS A 316 -11.61 -36.30 13.90
CA LYS A 316 -11.53 -34.88 13.50
C LYS A 316 -10.27 -34.56 12.71
N ASN A 317 -9.15 -35.18 13.06
CA ASN A 317 -7.90 -35.00 12.35
C ASN A 317 -7.93 -35.46 10.89
N GLN A 318 -8.78 -36.43 10.55
CA GLN A 318 -9.00 -36.90 9.19
C GLN A 318 -10.14 -36.16 8.49
N PHE A 319 -10.90 -35.34 9.22
CA PHE A 319 -12.09 -34.67 8.69
C PHE A 319 -11.77 -33.79 7.48
N ALA A 320 -10.69 -33.00 7.54
CA ALA A 320 -10.28 -32.17 6.41
C ALA A 320 -9.96 -32.99 5.15
N ALA A 321 -9.28 -34.13 5.30
CA ALA A 321 -8.93 -35.03 4.20
C ALA A 321 -10.11 -35.87 3.69
N LEU A 322 -11.23 -35.93 4.41
CA LEU A 322 -12.42 -36.67 4.00
C LEU A 322 -13.50 -35.76 3.43
N VAL A 323 -13.67 -34.56 3.98
CA VAL A 323 -14.82 -33.69 3.71
C VAL A 323 -14.43 -32.50 2.84
N TRP A 324 -13.25 -31.91 3.06
CA TRP A 324 -12.82 -30.66 2.42
C TRP A 324 -11.72 -30.85 1.36
N THR A 325 -11.62 -32.04 0.75
CA THR A 325 -10.54 -32.38 -0.21
C THR A 325 -10.49 -31.51 -1.46
N TYR A 326 -11.62 -30.91 -1.84
CA TYR A 326 -11.76 -30.11 -3.05
C TYR A 326 -11.77 -28.60 -2.75
N MET A 327 -11.46 -28.22 -1.50
CA MET A 327 -11.43 -26.84 -1.02
C MET A 327 -10.04 -26.52 -0.44
N ASP A 328 -9.91 -26.59 0.87
CA ASP A 328 -8.81 -26.04 1.66
C ASP A 328 -8.26 -27.04 2.68
N SER A 329 -8.12 -28.31 2.28
CA SER A 329 -7.77 -29.43 3.19
C SER A 329 -6.56 -29.13 4.08
N ASP A 330 -5.49 -28.56 3.52
CA ASP A 330 -4.23 -28.35 4.23
C ASP A 330 -4.35 -27.23 5.25
N VAL A 331 -4.98 -26.11 4.86
CA VAL A 331 -5.20 -24.96 5.75
C VAL A 331 -6.20 -25.33 6.86
N ALA A 332 -7.27 -26.02 6.51
CA ALA A 332 -8.26 -26.50 7.47
C ALA A 332 -7.66 -27.51 8.46
N ARG A 333 -6.72 -28.35 8.02
CA ARG A 333 -6.00 -29.29 8.89
C ARG A 333 -5.21 -28.55 9.98
N HIS A 334 -4.51 -27.47 9.63
CA HIS A 334 -3.78 -26.66 10.61
C HIS A 334 -4.70 -26.08 11.69
N LEU A 335 -5.89 -25.60 11.31
CA LEU A 335 -6.89 -25.11 12.26
C LEU A 335 -7.46 -26.24 13.13
N ILE A 336 -7.74 -27.42 12.56
CA ILE A 336 -8.17 -28.58 13.35
C ILE A 336 -7.11 -28.94 14.39
N ASP A 337 -5.84 -29.02 13.99
CA ASP A 337 -4.74 -29.33 14.92
C ASP A 337 -4.57 -28.26 15.99
N HIS A 338 -4.87 -27.00 15.66
CA HIS A 338 -4.92 -25.93 16.63
C HIS A 338 -6.00 -26.14 17.70
N TYR A 339 -7.23 -26.40 17.29
CA TYR A 339 -8.34 -26.60 18.23
C TYR A 339 -8.28 -27.94 18.97
N LEU A 340 -7.61 -28.96 18.42
CA LEU A 340 -7.31 -30.22 19.12
C LEU A 340 -6.14 -30.10 20.11
N GLY A 341 -5.39 -29.00 20.08
CA GLY A 341 -4.21 -28.77 20.92
C GLY A 341 -2.95 -29.52 20.46
N SER A 342 -2.91 -30.00 19.22
CA SER A 342 -1.73 -30.65 18.63
C SER A 342 -0.68 -29.62 18.16
N ILE A 343 -1.13 -28.46 17.69
CA ILE A 343 -0.29 -27.34 17.27
C ILE A 343 -0.87 -26.07 17.91
N SER A 344 -0.05 -25.05 18.16
CA SER A 344 -0.52 -23.73 18.60
C SER A 344 -0.21 -22.68 17.54
N LEU A 345 -1.24 -22.15 16.90
CA LEU A 345 -1.11 -21.05 15.94
C LEU A 345 -1.04 -19.72 16.68
N SER A 346 -0.32 -18.74 16.13
CA SER A 346 -0.39 -17.37 16.62
C SER A 346 -1.78 -16.77 16.38
N ARG A 347 -2.13 -15.72 17.14
CA ARG A 347 -3.43 -15.03 16.99
C ARG A 347 -3.63 -14.45 15.58
N LEU A 348 -2.53 -14.02 14.96
CA LEU A 348 -2.51 -13.50 13.59
C LEU A 348 -2.81 -14.62 12.59
N GLU A 349 -2.05 -15.73 12.65
CA GLU A 349 -2.24 -16.89 11.78
C GLU A 349 -3.65 -17.49 11.95
N GLN A 350 -4.10 -17.65 13.19
CA GLN A 350 -5.44 -18.18 13.48
C GLN A 350 -6.52 -17.35 12.78
N ALA A 351 -6.47 -16.02 12.87
CA ALA A 351 -7.46 -15.14 12.25
C ALA A 351 -7.39 -15.19 10.71
N VAL A 352 -6.19 -15.17 10.14
CA VAL A 352 -5.99 -15.15 8.67
C VAL A 352 -6.40 -16.48 8.04
N LEU A 353 -5.95 -17.61 8.60
CA LEU A 353 -6.30 -18.94 8.09
C LEU A 353 -7.79 -19.20 8.26
N ALA A 354 -8.38 -18.83 9.40
CA ALA A 354 -9.81 -19.00 9.64
C ALA A 354 -10.65 -18.18 8.64
N LEU A 355 -10.25 -16.94 8.35
CA LEU A 355 -10.92 -16.11 7.35
C LEU A 355 -10.83 -16.75 5.96
N LYS A 356 -9.64 -17.21 5.55
CA LYS A 356 -9.43 -17.88 4.25
C LYS A 356 -10.35 -19.11 4.10
N CYS A 357 -10.45 -19.92 5.16
CA CYS A 357 -11.35 -21.06 5.22
C CYS A 357 -12.84 -20.65 5.13
N LEU A 358 -13.27 -19.60 5.83
CA LEU A 358 -14.67 -19.18 5.79
C LEU A 358 -15.09 -18.68 4.40
N TYR A 359 -14.21 -17.95 3.71
CA TYR A 359 -14.47 -17.44 2.36
C TYR A 359 -14.35 -18.49 1.25
N SER A 360 -13.69 -19.62 1.49
CA SER A 360 -13.63 -20.73 0.52
C SER A 360 -14.90 -21.59 0.50
N ARG A 361 -15.85 -21.35 1.43
CA ARG A 361 -17.06 -22.16 1.62
C ARG A 361 -18.29 -21.48 1.08
N HIS A 362 -19.28 -22.30 0.71
CA HIS A 362 -20.56 -21.79 0.21
C HIS A 362 -21.40 -21.21 1.34
N THR A 363 -22.07 -20.09 1.07
CA THR A 363 -23.02 -19.46 1.98
C THR A 363 -24.22 -18.92 1.22
N THR A 364 -25.36 -18.86 1.89
CA THR A 364 -26.52 -18.06 1.46
C THR A 364 -26.47 -16.78 2.27
N GLU A 365 -26.10 -15.68 1.62
CA GLU A 365 -25.89 -14.39 2.30
C GLU A 365 -27.24 -13.84 2.79
N TYR A 366 -27.45 -13.81 4.11
CA TYR A 366 -28.57 -13.11 4.73
C TYR A 366 -28.17 -11.65 4.97
N LEU A 367 -26.96 -11.44 5.49
CA LEU A 367 -26.30 -10.14 5.57
C LEU A 367 -25.01 -10.15 4.72
N PRO A 368 -24.63 -9.00 4.13
CA PRO A 368 -23.38 -8.89 3.37
C PRO A 368 -22.12 -9.14 4.22
N GLY A 369 -22.24 -9.10 5.54
CA GLY A 369 -21.15 -9.34 6.50
C GLY A 369 -21.05 -10.77 7.04
N ASP A 370 -21.95 -11.69 6.65
CA ASP A 370 -22.09 -13.00 7.33
C ASP A 370 -20.80 -13.82 7.39
N GLN A 371 -20.06 -13.89 6.28
CA GLN A 371 -18.81 -14.65 6.24
C GLN A 371 -17.74 -14.07 7.15
N ALA A 372 -17.65 -12.74 7.25
CA ALA A 372 -16.76 -12.09 8.19
C ALA A 372 -17.23 -12.31 9.64
N TYR A 373 -18.54 -12.17 9.90
CA TYR A 373 -19.12 -12.34 11.23
C TYR A 373 -19.02 -13.78 11.75
N ALA A 374 -19.03 -14.79 10.89
CA ALA A 374 -18.78 -16.18 11.28
C ALA A 374 -17.42 -16.38 12.00
N LEU A 375 -16.42 -15.53 11.71
CA LEU A 375 -15.13 -15.53 12.40
C LEU A 375 -15.26 -15.27 13.90
N MET A 376 -16.31 -14.56 14.34
CA MET A 376 -16.54 -14.25 15.75
C MET A 376 -16.66 -15.52 16.62
N GLY A 377 -17.16 -16.64 16.06
CA GLY A 377 -17.26 -17.91 16.77
C GLY A 377 -15.89 -18.54 17.09
N LEU A 378 -14.87 -18.20 16.29
CA LEU A 378 -13.51 -18.70 16.41
C LEU A 378 -12.62 -17.78 17.27
N LEU A 379 -12.99 -16.51 17.41
CA LEU A 379 -12.28 -15.49 18.20
C LEU A 379 -12.80 -15.39 19.64
N ARG A 380 -12.08 -14.62 20.48
CA ARG A 380 -12.41 -14.45 21.90
C ARG A 380 -13.58 -13.50 22.14
N LEU A 381 -13.58 -12.35 21.46
CA LEU A 381 -14.53 -11.26 21.66
C LEU A 381 -15.52 -11.22 20.49
N ARG A 382 -16.78 -10.97 20.83
CA ARG A 382 -17.92 -11.04 19.90
C ARG A 382 -18.72 -9.75 19.98
N PRO A 383 -18.39 -8.76 19.15
CA PRO A 383 -19.16 -7.53 19.06
C PRO A 383 -20.55 -7.82 18.49
N GLN A 384 -21.51 -6.94 18.77
CA GLN A 384 -22.84 -7.06 18.17
C GLN A 384 -22.77 -6.85 16.65
N VAL A 385 -23.53 -7.69 15.94
CA VAL A 385 -23.69 -7.64 14.49
C VAL A 385 -24.47 -6.38 14.11
N ASP A 386 -24.05 -5.75 13.02
CA ASP A 386 -24.73 -4.61 12.43
C ASP A 386 -25.14 -4.95 11.01
N ARG A 387 -26.44 -4.89 10.75
CA ARG A 387 -27.04 -5.22 9.44
C ARG A 387 -26.58 -4.31 8.31
N THR A 388 -26.04 -3.14 8.64
CA THR A 388 -25.55 -2.15 7.66
C THR A 388 -24.06 -2.30 7.37
N ASP A 389 -23.35 -3.21 8.03
CA ASP A 389 -21.94 -3.47 7.75
C ASP A 389 -21.77 -4.28 6.48
N THR A 390 -20.86 -3.84 5.61
CA THR A 390 -20.29 -4.67 4.54
C THR A 390 -19.38 -5.76 5.12
N ALA A 391 -18.97 -6.72 4.28
CA ALA A 391 -18.00 -7.75 4.64
C ALA A 391 -16.69 -7.19 5.25
N PHE A 392 -16.13 -6.14 4.65
CA PHE A 392 -14.89 -5.53 5.14
C PHE A 392 -15.12 -4.72 6.44
N GLN A 393 -16.24 -4.03 6.58
CA GLN A 393 -16.59 -3.32 7.82
C GLN A 393 -16.82 -4.29 8.97
N ALA A 394 -17.53 -5.40 8.74
CA ALA A 394 -17.74 -6.46 9.71
C ALA A 394 -16.41 -7.06 10.19
N PHE A 395 -15.50 -7.35 9.25
CA PHE A 395 -14.15 -7.80 9.58
C PHE A 395 -13.36 -6.76 10.39
N SER A 396 -13.42 -5.48 9.98
CA SER A 396 -12.76 -4.38 10.70
C SER A 396 -13.30 -4.24 12.12
N ARG A 397 -14.61 -4.44 12.33
CA ARG A 397 -15.26 -4.42 13.65
C ARG A 397 -14.74 -5.54 14.52
N LEU A 398 -14.62 -6.75 13.98
CA LEU A 398 -14.05 -7.88 14.68
C LEU A 398 -12.58 -7.67 15.03
N SER A 399 -11.78 -7.13 14.11
CA SER A 399 -10.36 -6.85 14.33
C SER A 399 -10.11 -5.71 15.32
N LEU A 400 -11.03 -4.74 15.48
CA LEU A 400 -10.93 -3.70 16.51
C LEU A 400 -11.41 -4.17 17.88
N ALA A 401 -12.39 -5.07 17.90
CA ALA A 401 -12.90 -5.67 19.11
C ALA A 401 -11.88 -6.65 19.70
N ASN A 402 -11.24 -7.48 18.87
CA ASN A 402 -10.28 -8.50 19.26
C ASN A 402 -8.83 -8.00 19.21
N ASP A 403 -7.98 -8.50 20.10
CA ASP A 403 -6.53 -8.28 20.00
C ASP A 403 -5.92 -9.30 19.03
N SER A 404 -5.97 -8.96 17.74
CA SER A 404 -5.45 -9.74 16.62
C SER A 404 -4.06 -9.29 16.17
N ASP A 405 -3.21 -8.80 17.09
CA ASP A 405 -1.83 -8.38 16.81
C ASP A 405 -1.70 -7.35 15.66
N ARG A 406 -2.62 -6.36 15.65
CA ARG A 406 -2.68 -5.29 14.63
C ARG A 406 -2.82 -5.82 13.20
N LEU A 407 -3.59 -6.89 13.02
CA LEU A 407 -3.87 -7.55 11.74
C LEU A 407 -4.27 -6.54 10.64
N LEU A 408 -5.21 -5.65 10.95
CA LEU A 408 -5.73 -4.69 9.97
C LEU A 408 -4.68 -3.64 9.57
N GLU A 409 -3.88 -3.16 10.53
CA GLU A 409 -2.75 -2.25 10.29
C GLU A 409 -1.66 -2.89 9.43
N ARG A 410 -1.41 -4.20 9.61
CA ARG A 410 -0.47 -4.97 8.77
C ARG A 410 -1.03 -5.14 7.36
N TYR A 411 -2.30 -5.50 7.23
CA TYR A 411 -2.98 -5.73 5.96
C TYR A 411 -3.01 -4.49 5.06
N ILE A 412 -3.28 -3.29 5.60
CA ILE A 412 -3.28 -2.07 4.76
C ILE A 412 -1.90 -1.78 4.15
N CYS A 413 -0.82 -2.29 4.74
CA CYS A 413 0.55 -2.13 4.30
C CYS A 413 1.01 -3.21 3.30
N THR A 414 0.16 -4.15 2.91
CA THR A 414 0.44 -5.10 1.82
C THR A 414 0.10 -4.50 0.46
N LEU A 415 0.79 -4.93 -0.59
CA LEU A 415 0.45 -4.64 -1.97
C LEU A 415 -0.21 -5.89 -2.55
N PRO A 416 -1.48 -5.86 -2.97
CA PRO A 416 -2.10 -7.02 -3.61
C PRO A 416 -1.37 -7.39 -4.92
N ARG A 417 -1.27 -8.70 -5.20
CA ARG A 417 -0.61 -9.25 -6.39
C ARG A 417 -1.39 -8.92 -7.67
N ALA A 418 -2.71 -8.94 -7.58
CA ALA A 418 -3.61 -8.57 -8.65
C ALA A 418 -4.51 -7.41 -8.22
N LYS A 419 -4.89 -6.55 -9.18
CA LYS A 419 -5.79 -5.42 -8.94
C LYS A 419 -7.13 -5.85 -8.34
N ASP A 420 -7.67 -6.97 -8.83
CA ASP A 420 -8.98 -7.49 -8.45
C ASP A 420 -8.89 -8.54 -7.32
N GLN A 421 -7.74 -8.64 -6.65
CA GLN A 421 -7.57 -9.52 -5.51
C GLN A 421 -8.56 -9.11 -4.41
N PRO A 422 -9.37 -10.06 -3.89
CA PRO A 422 -10.33 -9.77 -2.84
C PRO A 422 -9.60 -9.45 -1.53
N TRP A 423 -10.21 -8.64 -0.68
CA TRP A 423 -9.54 -8.14 0.53
C TRP A 423 -9.21 -9.22 1.57
N TYR A 424 -9.96 -10.33 1.58
CA TYR A 424 -9.73 -11.46 2.48
C TYR A 424 -8.52 -12.30 2.07
N ASP A 425 -8.09 -12.18 0.80
CA ASP A 425 -6.80 -12.71 0.36
C ASP A 425 -5.72 -11.69 0.71
N MET A 426 -4.94 -12.00 1.74
CA MET A 426 -3.96 -11.09 2.33
C MET A 426 -2.53 -11.32 1.81
N GLU A 427 -2.39 -11.98 0.66
CA GLU A 427 -1.09 -12.16 -0.01
C GLU A 427 -0.47 -10.83 -0.45
N ASP A 428 0.85 -10.71 -0.28
CA ASP A 428 1.65 -9.54 -0.64
C ASP A 428 2.45 -9.77 -1.93
N ALA A 429 2.53 -8.75 -2.78
CA ALA A 429 3.32 -8.76 -4.01
C ALA A 429 4.84 -8.79 -3.76
N TYR A 430 5.27 -8.47 -2.54
CA TYR A 430 6.65 -8.63 -2.08
C TYR A 430 6.93 -9.99 -1.43
N GLU A 431 5.94 -10.89 -1.40
CA GLU A 431 6.03 -12.22 -0.79
C GLU A 431 6.30 -12.21 0.72
N SER A 432 6.09 -11.05 1.36
CA SER A 432 6.23 -10.88 2.81
C SER A 432 5.02 -11.45 3.53
N SER A 433 5.25 -12.11 4.65
CA SER A 433 4.16 -12.54 5.51
C SER A 433 3.68 -11.40 6.39
N LEU A 434 2.42 -11.43 6.84
CA LEU A 434 1.86 -10.34 7.66
C LEU A 434 2.64 -10.11 8.96
N TRP A 435 3.21 -11.16 9.56
CA TRP A 435 4.00 -11.02 10.79
C TRP A 435 5.34 -10.30 10.57
N ASP A 436 5.89 -10.30 9.36
CA ASP A 436 7.14 -9.61 9.00
C ASP A 436 6.96 -8.07 8.95
N ILE A 437 5.72 -7.62 8.77
CA ILE A 437 5.36 -6.20 8.67
C ILE A 437 5.07 -5.65 10.05
N THR A 438 5.92 -4.79 10.61
CA THR A 438 5.71 -4.19 11.93
C THR A 438 5.03 -2.81 11.80
N PRO A 439 3.74 -2.66 12.16
CA PRO A 439 3.03 -1.39 12.04
C PRO A 439 3.30 -0.46 13.22
N TYR A 440 3.48 0.83 12.94
CA TYR A 440 3.50 1.89 13.95
C TYR A 440 2.28 2.82 13.88
N CYS A 441 1.47 2.70 12.83
CA CYS A 441 0.13 3.30 12.79
C CYS A 441 -0.87 2.47 13.61
N GLN A 442 -2.06 3.04 13.83
CA GLN A 442 -3.17 2.38 14.49
C GLN A 442 -4.48 2.66 13.75
N VAL A 443 -5.35 1.67 13.64
CA VAL A 443 -6.73 1.90 13.21
C VAL A 443 -7.53 2.49 14.37
N ALA A 444 -7.93 3.76 14.20
CA ALA A 444 -8.67 4.53 15.18
C ALA A 444 -10.19 4.34 15.08
N GLY A 445 -10.71 3.88 13.94
CA GLY A 445 -12.14 3.67 13.76
C GLY A 445 -12.52 3.12 12.39
N ILE A 446 -13.80 2.78 12.24
CA ILE A 446 -14.43 2.29 11.02
C ILE A 446 -15.33 3.37 10.48
N ALA A 447 -15.23 3.68 9.20
CA ALA A 447 -16.09 4.65 8.54
C ALA A 447 -16.92 3.97 7.44
N ASP A 448 -17.87 4.71 6.87
CA ASP A 448 -18.77 4.19 5.83
C ASP A 448 -18.01 3.79 4.54
N ASN A 449 -18.65 3.02 3.65
CA ASN A 449 -18.13 2.67 2.31
C ASN A 449 -16.76 1.95 2.31
N ASP A 450 -16.58 0.91 3.11
CA ASP A 450 -15.34 0.11 3.16
C ASP A 450 -14.08 0.93 3.45
N THR A 451 -14.20 1.88 4.37
CA THR A 451 -13.09 2.72 4.79
C THR A 451 -12.83 2.63 6.29
N ILE A 452 -11.58 2.86 6.67
CA ILE A 452 -11.12 2.89 8.05
C ILE A 452 -10.45 4.23 8.33
N ILE A 453 -10.33 4.58 9.60
CA ILE A 453 -9.63 5.77 10.05
C ILE A 453 -8.32 5.34 10.66
N ILE A 454 -7.22 5.89 10.16
CA ILE A 454 -5.87 5.57 10.61
C ILE A 454 -5.30 6.79 11.34
N ASP A 455 -4.58 6.53 12.43
CA ASP A 455 -3.80 7.51 13.17
C ASP A 455 -2.33 7.08 13.29
N GLY A 456 -1.45 8.04 13.56
CA GLY A 456 -0.03 7.78 13.83
C GLY A 456 0.86 7.53 12.60
N ALA A 457 0.36 7.72 11.38
CA ALA A 457 1.16 7.62 10.17
C ALA A 457 2.04 8.87 9.96
N TRP A 458 3.13 8.68 9.22
CA TRP A 458 3.91 9.80 8.67
C TRP A 458 3.56 9.98 7.20
N GLY A 459 3.67 11.21 6.69
CA GLY A 459 3.21 11.48 5.33
C GLY A 459 4.00 12.52 4.59
N ILE A 460 4.14 12.29 3.29
CA ILE A 460 4.77 13.20 2.34
C ILE A 460 3.85 13.42 1.15
N SER A 461 3.83 14.65 0.63
CA SER A 461 3.10 14.98 -0.59
C SER A 461 3.99 14.81 -1.82
N ILE A 462 3.45 14.16 -2.87
CA ILE A 462 4.15 13.98 -4.13
C ILE A 462 3.83 15.12 -5.09
N ARG A 463 4.88 15.69 -5.69
CA ARG A 463 4.78 16.74 -6.70
C ARG A 463 4.74 16.13 -8.10
N TRP A 464 3.54 16.08 -8.69
CA TRP A 464 3.31 15.54 -10.03
C TRP A 464 3.41 16.55 -11.17
N LYS A 465 3.08 17.83 -10.94
CA LYS A 465 2.88 18.80 -12.03
C LYS A 465 4.15 19.04 -12.86
N THR A 466 5.27 19.28 -12.20
CA THR A 466 6.55 19.61 -12.84
C THR A 466 7.63 19.63 -11.77
N PHE A 467 8.87 19.36 -12.17
CA PHE A 467 10.04 19.60 -11.33
C PHE A 467 10.19 21.09 -11.02
N TYR A 468 10.96 21.42 -10.00
CA TYR A 468 11.40 22.79 -9.74
C TYR A 468 12.83 22.75 -9.18
N PRO A 469 13.57 23.87 -9.22
CA PRO A 469 14.93 23.92 -8.70
C PRO A 469 14.98 23.48 -7.23
N VAL A 470 15.79 22.46 -6.94
CA VAL A 470 15.94 21.89 -5.59
C VAL A 470 17.15 22.54 -4.91
N TYR A 471 17.01 22.87 -3.63
CA TYR A 471 18.14 23.39 -2.85
C TYR A 471 19.14 22.28 -2.59
N TRP A 472 20.42 22.58 -2.79
CA TRP A 472 21.51 21.71 -2.40
C TRP A 472 22.70 22.55 -1.93
N SER A 473 23.55 21.93 -1.11
CA SER A 473 24.82 22.47 -0.63
C SER A 473 25.89 21.40 -0.72
N THR A 474 27.08 21.78 -1.14
CA THR A 474 28.23 20.87 -1.30
C THR A 474 29.30 21.03 -0.22
N GLY A 475 29.02 21.81 0.84
CA GLY A 475 29.97 22.16 1.90
C GLY A 475 31.05 23.17 1.48
N PRO A 476 31.79 23.77 2.44
CA PRO A 476 32.87 24.71 2.15
C PRO A 476 34.07 23.98 1.51
N SER A 477 34.57 24.49 0.38
CA SER A 477 35.75 23.95 -0.28
C SER A 477 36.53 25.06 -0.98
N TRP A 478 37.79 25.27 -0.57
CA TRP A 478 38.66 26.25 -1.21
C TRP A 478 38.91 25.93 -2.69
N LYS A 479 39.02 24.64 -3.04
CA LYS A 479 39.14 24.22 -4.45
C LYS A 479 37.95 24.68 -5.29
N ARG A 480 36.71 24.52 -4.78
CA ARG A 480 35.50 25.00 -5.46
C ARG A 480 35.42 26.52 -5.51
N TYR A 481 35.80 27.19 -4.43
CA TYR A 481 35.80 28.65 -4.36
C TYR A 481 36.75 29.26 -5.41
N PHE A 482 38.01 28.81 -5.46
CA PHE A 482 38.97 29.29 -6.46
C PHE A 482 38.59 28.87 -7.89
N ALA A 483 38.02 27.67 -8.08
CA ALA A 483 37.52 27.26 -9.38
C ALA A 483 36.37 28.14 -9.87
N ALA A 484 35.39 28.46 -9.00
CA ALA A 484 34.31 29.36 -9.32
C ALA A 484 34.81 30.77 -9.64
N LEU A 485 35.73 31.30 -8.82
CA LEU A 485 36.37 32.60 -9.05
C LEU A 485 37.10 32.62 -10.41
N ALA A 486 37.89 31.60 -10.72
CA ALA A 486 38.62 31.50 -11.99
C ALA A 486 37.67 31.48 -13.21
N VAL A 487 36.58 30.73 -13.14
CA VAL A 487 35.59 30.64 -14.24
C VAL A 487 34.80 31.94 -14.39
N GLU A 488 34.39 32.58 -13.28
CA GLU A 488 33.63 33.84 -13.31
C GLU A 488 34.48 35.01 -13.84
N TRP A 489 35.76 35.11 -13.41
CA TRP A 489 36.66 36.18 -13.80
C TRP A 489 37.35 35.96 -15.15
N ASN A 490 37.20 34.77 -15.77
CA ASN A 490 37.86 34.46 -17.04
C ASN A 490 37.55 35.49 -18.14
N GLY A 491 36.29 35.90 -18.25
CA GLY A 491 35.87 36.93 -19.21
C GLY A 491 36.48 38.31 -18.94
N ALA A 492 36.68 38.67 -17.66
CA ALA A 492 37.31 39.94 -17.30
C ALA A 492 38.80 39.94 -17.66
N PHE A 493 39.52 38.83 -17.46
CA PHE A 493 40.92 38.71 -17.88
C PHE A 493 41.09 38.89 -19.40
N PHE A 494 40.16 38.38 -20.21
CA PHE A 494 40.15 38.59 -21.65
C PHE A 494 39.96 40.05 -22.04
N ILE A 495 38.99 40.74 -21.43
CA ILE A 495 38.71 42.16 -21.71
C ILE A 495 39.91 43.03 -21.29
N ILE A 496 40.48 42.78 -20.11
CA ILE A 496 41.68 43.49 -19.61
C ILE A 496 42.87 43.23 -20.54
N ALA A 497 43.07 41.99 -20.99
CA ALA A 497 44.14 41.66 -21.92
C ALA A 497 44.02 42.44 -23.24
N ILE A 498 42.85 42.43 -23.86
CA ILE A 498 42.61 43.16 -25.13
C ILE A 498 42.76 44.66 -24.92
N ALA A 499 42.20 45.21 -23.84
CA ALA A 499 42.26 46.65 -23.57
C ALA A 499 43.72 47.12 -23.40
N LEU A 500 44.54 46.38 -22.64
CA LEU A 500 45.95 46.70 -22.40
C LEU A 500 46.81 46.56 -23.67
N ILE A 501 46.56 45.52 -24.49
CA ILE A 501 47.25 45.32 -25.77
C ILE A 501 46.87 46.43 -26.75
N ALA A 502 45.58 46.77 -26.86
CA ALA A 502 45.09 47.82 -27.75
C ALA A 502 45.60 49.21 -27.33
N SER A 503 45.59 49.53 -26.03
CA SER A 503 46.14 50.80 -25.52
C SER A 503 47.66 50.88 -25.71
N GLY A 504 48.38 49.77 -25.50
CA GLY A 504 49.82 49.70 -25.70
C GLY A 504 50.22 49.85 -27.18
N ALA A 505 49.46 49.26 -28.11
CA ALA A 505 49.64 49.41 -29.55
C ALA A 505 49.32 50.83 -30.06
N SER A 506 48.36 51.50 -29.40
CA SER A 506 48.01 52.90 -29.68
C SER A 506 49.10 53.86 -29.15
N ALA A 507 49.70 53.55 -28.00
CA ALA A 507 50.80 54.33 -27.43
C ALA A 507 52.11 54.18 -28.22
N SER A 508 52.42 52.98 -28.73
CA SER A 508 53.62 52.73 -29.55
C SER A 508 53.54 53.34 -30.95
N SER A 509 52.33 53.55 -31.49
CA SER A 509 52.13 54.31 -32.74
C SER A 509 52.29 55.82 -32.55
N SER A 510 51.95 56.36 -31.38
CA SER A 510 52.18 57.78 -31.04
C SER A 510 53.63 58.16 -30.72
N SER A 511 54.52 57.20 -30.46
CA SER A 511 55.96 57.43 -30.23
C SER A 511 56.80 57.48 -31.52
N SER A 512 56.17 57.54 -32.70
CA SER A 512 56.83 57.59 -34.01
C SER A 512 57.08 59.02 -34.52
N SER A 513 57.27 59.99 -33.63
CA SER A 513 57.66 61.36 -34.02
C SER A 513 58.65 61.99 -33.03
N SER A 514 59.96 61.76 -33.21
CA SER A 514 60.98 62.81 -33.09
C SER A 514 62.42 62.31 -33.27
N SER A 515 63.07 62.90 -34.27
CA SER A 515 64.48 63.33 -34.37
C SER A 515 65.61 62.32 -34.19
N SER A 516 66.32 62.07 -35.29
CA SER A 516 67.70 61.60 -35.34
C SER A 516 68.65 62.62 -34.69
N SER A 517 69.31 62.26 -33.58
CA SER A 517 70.50 62.97 -33.10
C SER A 517 71.74 62.09 -33.27
N MET A 518 72.66 62.60 -34.08
CA MET A 518 74.03 62.14 -34.29
C MET A 518 74.85 62.44 -33.03
N TYR A 519 75.01 61.48 -32.11
CA TYR A 519 76.17 61.24 -31.23
C TYR A 519 75.82 60.07 -30.31
N GLY A 520 76.55 58.96 -30.49
CA GLY A 520 76.27 57.70 -29.80
C GLY A 520 76.75 57.69 -28.36
N TYR A 521 75.80 57.52 -27.44
CA TYR A 521 75.94 56.77 -26.19
C TYR A 521 74.59 56.16 -25.86
N SER A 522 74.43 54.85 -26.11
CA SER A 522 73.26 54.07 -25.75
C SER A 522 73.43 53.49 -24.34
N THR A 523 72.91 54.19 -23.33
CA THR A 523 72.74 53.66 -21.97
C THR A 523 71.28 53.77 -21.55
N GLY A 524 70.70 52.63 -21.17
CA GLY A 524 69.37 52.53 -20.56
C GLY A 524 68.27 52.18 -21.56
N ALA A 525 67.84 50.92 -21.53
CA ALA A 525 66.62 50.45 -22.18
C ALA A 525 65.40 51.19 -21.60
N SER A 526 65.02 52.31 -22.21
CA SER A 526 63.72 52.92 -22.01
C SER A 526 62.70 52.05 -22.74
N ALA A 527 62.08 51.13 -21.99
CA ALA A 527 60.89 50.43 -22.47
C ALA A 527 59.89 51.52 -22.90
N SER A 528 59.60 51.59 -24.20
CA SER A 528 58.58 52.51 -24.69
C SER A 528 57.31 52.33 -23.85
N SER A 529 56.62 53.40 -23.51
CA SER A 529 55.40 53.37 -22.70
C SER A 529 54.37 52.36 -23.25
N GLY A 530 54.39 52.08 -24.56
CA GLY A 530 53.64 50.99 -25.19
C GLY A 530 54.10 49.57 -24.78
N THR A 531 55.40 49.29 -24.74
CA THR A 531 55.94 47.98 -24.30
C THR A 531 55.58 47.66 -22.85
N ALA A 532 55.51 48.67 -21.98
CA ALA A 532 55.17 48.51 -20.57
C ALA A 532 53.72 48.04 -20.35
N MET A 533 52.80 48.35 -21.27
CA MET A 533 51.38 47.93 -21.22
C MET A 533 51.11 46.62 -21.97
N ILE A 534 51.86 46.33 -23.03
CA ILE A 534 51.71 45.10 -23.82
C ILE A 534 52.10 43.86 -23.00
N ILE A 535 53.20 43.92 -22.22
CA ILE A 535 53.69 42.76 -21.45
C ILE A 535 52.62 42.24 -20.45
N PRO A 536 52.01 43.07 -19.58
CA PRO A 536 50.90 42.64 -18.73
C PRO A 536 49.70 42.12 -19.53
N GLY A 537 49.38 42.75 -20.66
CA GLY A 537 48.30 42.30 -21.55
C GLY A 537 48.50 40.89 -22.09
N VAL A 538 49.74 40.55 -22.51
CA VAL A 538 50.09 39.19 -22.94
C VAL A 538 50.01 38.18 -21.79
N ILE A 539 50.42 38.56 -20.58
CA ILE A 539 50.30 37.69 -19.39
C ILE A 539 48.83 37.38 -19.09
N PHE A 540 47.95 38.38 -19.10
CA PHE A 540 46.51 38.17 -18.91
C PHE A 540 45.88 37.33 -20.03
N LEU A 541 46.36 37.47 -21.28
CA LEU A 541 45.92 36.63 -22.40
C LEU A 541 46.33 35.16 -22.20
N LEU A 542 47.57 34.90 -21.78
CA LEU A 542 48.04 33.55 -21.47
C LEU A 542 47.27 32.95 -20.29
N LEU A 543 46.98 33.75 -19.25
CA LEU A 543 46.15 33.33 -18.12
C LEU A 543 44.72 32.98 -18.57
N PHE A 544 44.12 33.79 -19.44
CA PHE A 544 42.81 33.50 -20.04
C PHE A 544 42.83 32.17 -20.80
N VAL A 545 43.82 31.96 -21.68
CA VAL A 545 43.94 30.70 -22.45
C VAL A 545 44.13 29.51 -21.51
N TRP A 546 44.95 29.66 -20.46
CA TRP A 546 45.17 28.61 -19.47
C TRP A 546 43.89 28.24 -18.71
N ILE A 547 43.14 29.23 -18.20
CA ILE A 547 41.86 28.99 -17.52
C ILE A 547 40.86 28.37 -18.49
N TRP A 548 40.81 28.84 -19.73
CA TRP A 548 39.94 28.29 -20.77
C TRP A 548 40.22 26.80 -21.05
N LEU A 549 41.49 26.40 -21.15
CA LEU A 549 41.88 24.99 -21.33
C LEU A 549 41.51 24.12 -20.11
N ILE A 550 41.61 24.64 -18.89
CA ILE A 550 41.33 23.89 -17.65
C ILE A 550 39.86 23.99 -17.22
N THR A 551 39.06 24.85 -17.87
CA THR A 551 37.64 25.06 -17.54
C THR A 551 36.84 23.77 -17.42
N PRO A 552 36.98 22.74 -18.27
CA PRO A 552 36.28 21.47 -18.09
C PRO A 552 36.51 20.83 -16.72
N ASN A 553 37.75 20.84 -16.23
CA ASN A 553 38.09 20.33 -14.90
C ASN A 553 37.54 21.24 -13.79
N LEU A 554 37.59 22.56 -13.96
CA LEU A 554 37.03 23.51 -12.99
C LEU A 554 35.51 23.33 -12.84
N VAL A 555 34.78 23.17 -13.95
CA VAL A 555 33.34 22.90 -13.94
C VAL A 555 33.04 21.59 -13.22
N ARG A 556 33.81 20.53 -13.47
CA ARG A 556 33.68 19.25 -12.75
C ARG A 556 33.93 19.41 -11.24
N VAL A 557 34.87 20.27 -10.84
CA VAL A 557 35.12 20.58 -9.42
C VAL A 557 33.96 21.38 -8.81
N ILE A 558 33.45 22.40 -9.51
CA ILE A 558 32.37 23.28 -9.02
C ILE A 558 31.07 22.49 -8.83
N TYR A 559 30.62 21.81 -9.88
CA TYR A 559 29.29 21.19 -9.92
C TYR A 559 29.28 19.70 -9.62
N GLY A 560 30.44 19.03 -9.65
CA GLY A 560 30.54 17.60 -9.36
C GLY A 560 30.61 17.26 -7.87
N GLY A 561 30.71 15.96 -7.59
CA GLY A 561 30.74 15.40 -6.24
C GLY A 561 29.37 15.22 -5.60
N LYS A 562 29.35 14.63 -4.40
CA LYS A 562 28.13 14.41 -3.62
C LYS A 562 27.69 15.70 -2.92
N PHE A 563 26.38 15.83 -2.70
CA PHE A 563 25.83 16.91 -1.91
C PHE A 563 25.98 16.60 -0.42
N ALA A 564 26.30 17.63 0.37
CA ALA A 564 26.32 17.55 1.82
C ALA A 564 24.90 17.66 2.38
N ASP A 565 24.13 18.63 1.88
CA ASP A 565 22.73 18.81 2.20
C ASP A 565 21.91 18.97 0.92
N THR A 566 20.78 18.29 0.86
CA THR A 566 19.78 18.47 -0.20
C THR A 566 18.41 18.66 0.43
N GLN A 567 17.60 19.55 -0.14
CA GLN A 567 16.20 19.68 0.23
C GLN A 567 15.45 18.40 -0.18
N ALA A 568 14.81 17.77 0.79
CA ALA A 568 14.00 16.59 0.54
C ALA A 568 12.74 16.99 -0.23
N GLU A 569 12.59 16.43 -1.43
CA GLU A 569 11.42 16.59 -2.29
C GLU A 569 11.08 15.25 -2.92
N MET A 570 9.78 15.04 -3.09
CA MET A 570 9.26 13.85 -3.73
C MET A 570 8.56 14.25 -5.02
N PHE A 571 9.21 14.01 -6.15
CA PHE A 571 8.60 14.25 -7.46
C PHE A 571 8.05 12.96 -8.05
N GLY A 572 7.05 13.08 -8.92
CA GLY A 572 6.52 11.97 -9.69
C GLY A 572 6.22 12.38 -11.11
N PHE A 573 6.36 11.45 -12.05
CA PHE A 573 5.88 11.60 -13.42
C PHE A 573 5.37 10.26 -13.97
N GLU A 574 4.51 10.32 -14.99
CA GLU A 574 3.95 9.17 -15.71
C GLU A 574 4.91 8.71 -16.81
N GLY A 575 5.24 7.42 -16.83
CA GLY A 575 6.22 6.80 -17.72
C GLY A 575 7.60 6.61 -17.10
N HIS A 576 8.57 6.23 -17.94
CA HIS A 576 9.96 5.95 -17.59
C HIS A 576 10.91 6.94 -18.27
N LEU A 577 11.88 7.46 -17.51
CA LEU A 577 13.04 8.17 -18.04
C LEU A 577 14.29 7.60 -17.39
N ASN A 578 15.39 7.56 -18.14
CA ASN A 578 16.68 7.15 -17.59
C ASN A 578 17.21 8.17 -16.56
N ALA A 579 17.92 7.67 -15.56
CA ALA A 579 18.47 8.48 -14.46
C ALA A 579 19.27 9.72 -14.91
N PRO A 580 20.16 9.65 -15.93
CA PRO A 580 20.89 10.82 -16.41
C PRO A 580 19.98 11.95 -16.93
N THR A 581 18.85 11.61 -17.57
CA THR A 581 17.91 12.61 -18.10
C THR A 581 17.15 13.30 -16.97
N ILE A 582 16.78 12.55 -15.93
CA ILE A 582 16.15 13.09 -14.72
C ILE A 582 17.14 14.01 -14.00
N GLU A 583 18.39 13.58 -13.82
CA GLU A 583 19.44 14.37 -13.17
C GLU A 583 19.69 15.70 -13.91
N ARG A 584 19.84 15.64 -15.24
CA ARG A 584 19.96 16.84 -16.08
C ARG A 584 18.76 17.77 -15.98
N SER A 585 17.56 17.21 -15.83
CA SER A 585 16.34 18.00 -15.75
C SER A 585 16.26 18.78 -14.44
N ILE A 586 16.71 18.20 -13.32
CA ILE A 586 16.65 18.80 -11.98
C ILE A 586 17.89 19.65 -11.67
N PHE A 587 19.09 19.09 -11.84
CA PHE A 587 20.37 19.69 -11.43
C PHE A 587 21.17 20.31 -12.59
N GLY A 588 20.77 20.10 -13.83
CA GLY A 588 21.36 20.73 -15.01
C GLY A 588 22.50 19.95 -15.65
N GLY A 589 23.02 18.92 -15.01
CA GLY A 589 24.05 18.02 -15.55
C GLY A 589 23.86 16.59 -15.04
N ASN A 590 24.63 15.66 -15.59
CA ASN A 590 24.68 14.27 -15.15
C ASN A 590 25.97 14.03 -14.35
N PHE A 591 25.86 13.74 -13.06
CA PHE A 591 26.99 13.47 -12.17
C PHE A 591 26.91 12.09 -11.52
N GLY A 592 26.00 11.23 -11.98
CA GLY A 592 25.81 9.88 -11.44
C GLY A 592 25.32 9.89 -10.00
N ARG A 593 24.48 10.88 -9.63
CA ARG A 593 23.97 11.01 -8.26
C ARG A 593 22.75 10.15 -8.01
N PHE A 594 21.87 10.04 -9.01
CA PHE A 594 20.67 9.22 -8.89
C PHE A 594 21.00 7.75 -9.15
N SER A 595 20.56 6.89 -8.23
CA SER A 595 20.53 5.44 -8.41
C SER A 595 19.09 4.94 -8.49
N TRP A 596 18.89 3.78 -9.10
CA TRP A 596 17.60 3.09 -9.04
C TRP A 596 17.48 2.36 -7.70
N SER A 597 16.28 2.37 -7.12
CA SER A 597 15.98 1.61 -5.91
C SER A 597 16.17 0.11 -6.13
N THR A 598 16.87 -0.56 -5.21
CA THR A 598 17.20 -1.99 -5.32
C THR A 598 15.97 -2.90 -5.14
N ASN A 599 15.11 -2.55 -4.19
CA ASN A 599 13.93 -3.33 -3.80
C ASN A 599 12.71 -2.43 -3.45
N GLY A 600 12.67 -1.21 -4.02
CA GLY A 600 11.64 -0.22 -3.69
C GLY A 600 10.23 -0.58 -4.21
N SER A 601 10.16 -1.36 -5.28
CA SER A 601 8.91 -1.81 -5.90
C SER A 601 9.06 -3.25 -6.42
N PRO A 602 7.96 -3.95 -6.78
CA PRO A 602 8.06 -5.22 -7.51
C PRO A 602 8.76 -5.10 -8.88
N LEU A 603 8.81 -3.89 -9.46
CA LEU A 603 9.53 -3.62 -10.71
C LEU A 603 11.02 -3.36 -10.50
N SER A 604 11.48 -3.13 -9.27
CA SER A 604 12.89 -2.84 -8.98
C SER A 604 13.76 -4.02 -9.38
N ARG A 605 14.98 -3.72 -9.86
CA ARG A 605 15.99 -4.71 -10.22
C ARG A 605 17.31 -4.34 -9.56
N SER A 606 18.03 -5.35 -9.06
CA SER A 606 19.33 -5.17 -8.45
C SER A 606 20.27 -6.28 -8.88
N ILE A 607 21.56 -5.95 -9.03
CA ILE A 607 22.64 -6.91 -9.25
C ILE A 607 23.67 -6.78 -8.14
N VAL A 608 24.47 -7.82 -7.94
CA VAL A 608 25.66 -7.77 -7.09
C VAL A 608 26.84 -7.47 -8.01
N ASN A 609 27.54 -6.37 -7.75
CA ASN A 609 28.71 -5.98 -8.52
C ASN A 609 29.91 -6.88 -8.16
N ASP A 610 31.01 -6.75 -8.91
CA ASP A 610 32.25 -7.51 -8.70
C ASP A 610 32.83 -7.34 -7.28
N ASP A 611 32.56 -6.20 -6.63
CA ASP A 611 32.96 -5.89 -5.25
C ASP A 611 32.04 -6.51 -4.17
N GLY A 612 31.01 -7.27 -4.55
CA GLY A 612 30.03 -7.87 -3.63
C GLY A 612 28.93 -6.91 -3.16
N GLU A 613 28.88 -5.69 -3.69
CA GLU A 613 27.87 -4.68 -3.34
C GLU A 613 26.58 -4.85 -4.16
N ARG A 614 25.41 -4.73 -3.51
CA ARG A 614 24.12 -4.75 -4.20
C ARG A 614 23.76 -3.37 -4.72
N VAL A 615 23.66 -3.23 -6.05
CA VAL A 615 23.36 -1.96 -6.72
C VAL A 615 22.07 -2.08 -7.55
N GLY A 616 21.27 -1.03 -7.51
CA GLY A 616 20.03 -0.96 -8.29
C GLY A 616 20.33 -0.67 -9.77
N VAL A 617 19.67 -1.43 -10.64
CA VAL A 617 19.80 -1.32 -12.09
C VAL A 617 18.52 -0.72 -12.64
N ASP A 618 18.63 0.03 -13.74
CA ASP A 618 17.47 0.55 -14.47
C ASP A 618 16.49 -0.60 -14.80
N PRO A 619 15.28 -0.60 -14.22
CA PRO A 619 14.29 -1.64 -14.44
C PRO A 619 13.95 -1.85 -15.92
N TYR A 620 14.05 -0.80 -16.73
CA TYR A 620 13.73 -0.87 -18.16
C TYR A 620 14.68 -1.75 -18.97
N LYS A 621 15.85 -2.12 -18.42
CA LYS A 621 16.75 -3.10 -19.04
C LYS A 621 16.19 -4.52 -19.02
N ASP A 622 15.29 -4.82 -18.08
CA ASP A 622 14.59 -6.10 -18.03
C ASP A 622 13.51 -6.15 -19.14
N PRO A 623 13.55 -7.15 -20.04
CA PRO A 623 12.52 -7.34 -21.06
C PRO A 623 11.09 -7.35 -20.53
N GLU A 624 10.83 -7.95 -19.36
CA GLU A 624 9.47 -8.04 -18.79
C GLU A 624 8.94 -6.67 -18.38
N VAL A 625 9.76 -5.90 -17.67
CA VAL A 625 9.42 -4.55 -17.25
C VAL A 625 9.27 -3.65 -18.49
N ARG A 626 10.14 -3.78 -19.48
CA ARG A 626 10.04 -3.02 -20.73
C ARG A 626 8.70 -3.27 -21.44
N MET A 627 8.25 -4.52 -21.54
CA MET A 627 6.93 -4.83 -22.11
C MET A 627 5.79 -4.16 -21.33
N LYS A 628 5.86 -4.16 -19.99
CA LYS A 628 4.88 -3.47 -19.14
C LYS A 628 4.88 -1.95 -19.36
N VAL A 629 6.06 -1.33 -19.49
CA VAL A 629 6.18 0.11 -19.80
C VAL A 629 5.57 0.44 -21.16
N GLU A 630 5.84 -0.38 -22.18
CA GLU A 630 5.29 -0.18 -23.52
C GLU A 630 3.77 -0.36 -23.55
N ALA A 631 3.24 -1.41 -22.91
CA ALA A 631 1.80 -1.65 -22.79
C ALA A 631 1.08 -0.50 -22.07
N ALA A 632 1.68 0.03 -21.01
CA ALA A 632 1.10 1.10 -20.21
C ALA A 632 0.93 2.43 -20.98
N LYS A 633 1.66 2.65 -22.09
CA LYS A 633 1.49 3.85 -22.93
C LYS A 633 0.08 3.93 -23.54
N GLN A 634 -0.57 2.79 -23.75
CA GLN A 634 -1.90 2.70 -24.35
C GLN A 634 -3.01 2.42 -23.30
N ALA A 635 -2.68 2.44 -22.01
CA ALA A 635 -3.61 2.16 -20.92
C ALA A 635 -4.85 3.08 -20.95
N ARG A 636 -6.04 2.52 -20.68
CA ARG A 636 -7.32 3.24 -20.60
C ARG A 636 -7.56 3.75 -19.16
N PRO A 637 -8.63 4.54 -18.91
CA PRO A 637 -9.02 4.87 -17.54
C PRO A 637 -9.31 3.59 -16.74
N GLY A 638 -8.66 3.42 -15.58
CA GLY A 638 -8.85 2.25 -14.72
C GLY A 638 -7.82 1.14 -14.92
N ASP A 639 -7.05 1.16 -16.01
CA ASP A 639 -5.97 0.21 -16.23
C ASP A 639 -4.72 0.58 -15.41
N MET A 640 -3.85 -0.40 -15.16
CA MET A 640 -2.56 -0.17 -14.53
C MET A 640 -1.67 0.69 -15.43
N ARG A 641 -1.00 1.67 -14.84
CA ARG A 641 -0.05 2.58 -15.49
C ARG A 641 1.30 2.52 -14.79
N ILE A 642 2.32 2.98 -15.50
CA ILE A 642 3.68 3.10 -14.98
C ILE A 642 3.95 4.54 -14.55
N PHE A 643 4.47 4.69 -13.34
CA PHE A 643 4.94 5.96 -12.81
C PHE A 643 6.37 5.82 -12.31
N THR A 644 7.13 6.92 -12.37
CA THR A 644 8.46 7.03 -11.77
C THR A 644 8.42 8.03 -10.63
N LEU A 645 8.83 7.60 -9.44
CA LEU A 645 9.06 8.42 -8.26
C LEU A 645 10.53 8.87 -8.23
N VAL A 646 10.76 10.13 -7.87
CA VAL A 646 12.09 10.73 -7.73
C VAL A 646 12.23 11.30 -6.32
N ASP A 647 13.06 10.65 -5.51
CA ASP A 647 13.43 11.10 -4.16
C ASP A 647 14.76 11.87 -4.22
N THR A 648 14.71 13.18 -3.99
CA THR A 648 15.92 14.03 -4.03
C THR A 648 16.74 14.03 -2.74
N TYR A 649 16.23 13.44 -1.67
CA TYR A 649 16.98 13.31 -0.42
C TYR A 649 17.86 12.06 -0.44
N ASN A 650 17.28 10.91 -0.75
CA ASN A 650 18.03 9.66 -0.88
C ASN A 650 18.73 9.54 -2.25
N MET A 651 18.39 10.42 -3.21
CA MET A 651 18.83 10.33 -4.61
C MET A 651 18.46 9.00 -5.26
N GLU A 652 17.24 8.55 -5.00
CA GLU A 652 16.73 7.28 -5.50
C GLU A 652 15.56 7.47 -6.48
N LEU A 653 15.52 6.58 -7.47
CA LEU A 653 14.45 6.47 -8.45
C LEU A 653 13.69 5.16 -8.26
N THR A 654 12.36 5.23 -8.24
CA THR A 654 11.52 4.05 -8.09
C THR A 654 10.47 4.02 -9.19
N LEU A 655 10.55 3.03 -10.07
CA LEU A 655 9.52 2.74 -11.06
C LEU A 655 8.44 1.88 -10.41
N PHE A 656 7.15 2.18 -10.59
CA PHE A 656 6.08 1.39 -9.98
C PHE A 656 4.80 1.40 -10.80
N GLU A 657 3.92 0.44 -10.52
CA GLU A 657 2.61 0.31 -11.14
C GLU A 657 1.52 0.86 -10.22
N ALA A 658 0.59 1.63 -10.77
CA ALA A 658 -0.61 2.11 -10.08
C ALA A 658 -1.72 2.46 -11.10
N VAL A 659 -2.98 2.45 -10.69
CA VAL A 659 -4.08 2.89 -11.56
C VAL A 659 -4.12 4.42 -11.67
N ARG A 660 -3.94 5.11 -10.54
CA ARG A 660 -3.89 6.57 -10.47
C ARG A 660 -2.56 7.03 -9.85
N PRO A 661 -2.09 8.23 -10.20
CA PRO A 661 -0.92 8.85 -9.57
C PRO A 661 -1.19 9.05 -8.06
N PRO A 662 -0.44 8.42 -7.15
CA PRO A 662 -0.61 8.64 -5.72
C PRO A 662 -0.20 10.07 -5.35
N VAL A 663 -1.09 10.86 -4.76
CA VAL A 663 -0.83 12.26 -4.39
C VAL A 663 0.01 12.40 -3.12
N THR A 664 0.03 11.36 -2.30
CA THR A 664 0.74 11.30 -1.03
C THR A 664 1.29 9.90 -0.79
N LEU A 665 2.41 9.80 -0.07
CA LEU A 665 2.89 8.55 0.50
C LEU A 665 2.67 8.58 2.01
N MET A 666 1.95 7.59 2.52
CA MET A 666 1.68 7.39 3.95
C MET A 666 2.53 6.24 4.48
N PHE A 667 3.47 6.56 5.33
CA PHE A 667 4.37 5.62 5.98
C PHE A 667 3.64 5.07 7.21
N CYS A 668 3.38 3.77 7.22
CA CYS A 668 2.51 3.11 8.20
C CYS A 668 3.16 1.93 8.95
N ALA A 669 4.16 1.29 8.34
CA ALA A 669 4.84 0.12 8.88
C ALA A 669 6.31 0.02 8.41
N SER A 670 7.07 -0.88 9.02
CA SER A 670 8.43 -1.24 8.62
C SER A 670 8.55 -2.74 8.39
N GLU A 671 9.40 -3.14 7.45
CA GLU A 671 9.59 -4.54 7.07
C GLU A 671 11.01 -4.74 6.50
N GLY A 672 11.76 -5.68 7.06
CA GLY A 672 13.13 -5.99 6.63
C GLY A 672 14.10 -4.79 6.66
N GLY A 673 13.92 -3.86 7.60
CA GLY A 673 14.73 -2.63 7.70
C GLY A 673 14.34 -1.51 6.73
N MET A 674 13.30 -1.68 5.93
CA MET A 674 12.72 -0.66 5.04
C MET A 674 11.35 -0.21 5.55
N GLN A 675 10.85 0.91 5.05
CA GLN A 675 9.52 1.45 5.39
C GLN A 675 8.50 1.08 4.34
N ARG A 676 7.31 0.63 4.77
CA ARG A 676 6.14 0.44 3.90
C ARG A 676 5.41 1.77 3.75
N ALA A 677 5.54 2.36 2.57
CA ALA A 677 4.96 3.62 2.18
C ALA A 677 3.76 3.38 1.26
N ILE A 678 2.55 3.62 1.77
CA ILE A 678 1.29 3.47 1.05
C ILE A 678 1.10 4.68 0.14
N GLY A 679 1.16 4.47 -1.17
CA GLY A 679 0.84 5.49 -2.17
C GLY A 679 -0.67 5.66 -2.28
N CYS A 680 -1.17 6.83 -1.89
CA CYS A 680 -2.61 7.08 -1.86
C CYS A 680 -3.06 8.08 -2.92
N SER A 681 -4.15 7.78 -3.64
CA SER A 681 -4.92 8.80 -4.38
C SER A 681 -5.95 9.45 -3.46
N TYR A 682 -6.29 10.72 -3.72
CA TYR A 682 -7.23 11.46 -2.89
C TYR A 682 -8.59 11.60 -3.56
N GLU A 683 -9.62 11.07 -2.92
CA GLU A 683 -11.01 11.33 -3.25
C GLU A 683 -11.53 12.47 -2.38
N TRP A 684 -11.55 13.67 -2.96
CA TRP A 684 -11.86 14.90 -2.23
C TRP A 684 -13.34 15.07 -1.85
N GLU A 685 -14.24 14.33 -2.52
CA GLU A 685 -15.69 14.34 -2.25
C GLU A 685 -15.99 13.69 -0.89
N THR A 686 -15.42 12.51 -0.65
CA THR A 686 -15.57 11.72 0.59
C THR A 686 -14.45 12.01 1.60
N GLN A 687 -13.43 12.76 1.17
CA GLN A 687 -12.18 13.02 1.91
C GLN A 687 -11.41 11.73 2.22
N THR A 688 -11.48 10.74 1.34
CA THR A 688 -10.85 9.43 1.52
C THR A 688 -9.53 9.34 0.74
N MET A 689 -8.50 8.80 1.40
CA MET A 689 -7.25 8.38 0.77
C MET A 689 -7.38 6.92 0.32
N TYR A 690 -7.25 6.62 -0.96
CA TYR A 690 -7.33 5.25 -1.46
C TYR A 690 -5.95 4.69 -1.79
N ARG A 691 -5.67 3.46 -1.36
CA ARG A 691 -4.42 2.76 -1.70
C ARG A 691 -4.35 2.50 -3.20
N GLU A 692 -3.35 3.07 -3.86
CA GLU A 692 -3.03 2.80 -5.27
C GLU A 692 -1.84 1.87 -5.41
N THR A 693 -0.89 1.94 -4.47
CA THR A 693 0.33 1.14 -4.45
C THR A 693 0.91 1.11 -3.03
N VAL A 694 1.86 0.21 -2.76
CA VAL A 694 2.72 0.26 -1.58
C VAL A 694 4.15 0.13 -2.06
N LEU A 695 5.01 1.04 -1.61
CA LEU A 695 6.43 1.09 -1.95
C LEU A 695 7.27 0.80 -0.71
N ARG A 696 8.49 0.32 -0.92
CA ARG A 696 9.51 0.15 0.11
C ARG A 696 10.49 1.30 0.02
N MET A 697 10.59 2.09 1.08
CA MET A 697 11.40 3.31 1.12
C MET A 697 12.47 3.22 2.22
N PRO A 698 13.63 3.87 2.08
CA PRO A 698 14.66 3.90 3.11
C PRO A 698 14.16 4.49 4.44
N THR A 699 14.66 3.97 5.56
CA THR A 699 14.36 4.47 6.92
C THR A 699 14.77 5.93 7.13
N THR A 700 15.81 6.39 6.45
CA THR A 700 16.30 7.78 6.49
C THR A 700 15.22 8.78 6.10
N ALA A 701 14.26 8.41 5.24
CA ALA A 701 13.18 9.28 4.84
C ALA A 701 12.30 9.72 6.04
N LEU A 702 12.14 8.88 7.06
CA LEU A 702 11.36 9.19 8.27
C LEU A 702 11.91 10.41 9.01
N ASN A 703 13.23 10.62 9.01
CA ASN A 703 13.89 11.70 9.74
C ASN A 703 13.54 13.10 9.21
N ARG A 704 12.96 13.18 8.01
CA ARG A 704 12.67 14.43 7.30
C ARG A 704 11.20 14.58 6.92
N MET A 705 10.29 13.84 7.56
CA MET A 705 8.85 13.95 7.35
C MET A 705 8.09 14.31 8.62
N GLY A 706 6.84 14.76 8.46
CA GLY A 706 5.94 15.07 9.58
C GLY A 706 4.86 14.00 9.76
N ARG A 707 4.29 13.93 10.96
CA ARG A 707 3.11 13.09 11.23
C ARG A 707 1.88 13.68 10.55
N VAL A 708 1.02 12.81 10.06
CA VAL A 708 -0.30 13.18 9.52
C VAL A 708 -1.32 12.95 10.63
N PRO A 709 -2.25 13.89 10.87
CA PRO A 709 -3.36 13.62 11.76
C PRO A 709 -4.25 12.51 11.20
N ARG A 710 -5.22 12.05 12.00
CA ARG A 710 -6.19 11.02 11.59
C ARG A 710 -6.70 11.25 10.17
N PHE A 711 -6.67 10.20 9.35
CA PHE A 711 -7.16 10.23 7.98
C PHE A 711 -7.99 9.00 7.63
N ARG A 712 -8.92 9.19 6.70
CA ARG A 712 -9.80 8.14 6.21
C ARG A 712 -9.10 7.43 5.06
N MET A 713 -8.96 6.11 5.16
CA MET A 713 -8.33 5.26 4.17
C MET A 713 -9.32 4.24 3.61
N GLY A 714 -9.36 4.09 2.30
CA GLY A 714 -10.07 3.03 1.60
C GLY A 714 -9.11 2.10 0.86
N ILE A 715 -9.50 0.84 0.70
CA ILE A 715 -8.65 -0.17 0.04
C ILE A 715 -8.77 -0.08 -1.48
N GLN A 716 -10.01 -0.06 -1.99
CA GLN A 716 -10.29 0.02 -3.42
C GLN A 716 -11.14 1.24 -3.71
N ARG A 717 -10.69 2.05 -4.67
CA ARG A 717 -11.41 3.25 -5.08
C ARG A 717 -12.54 2.90 -6.04
N PRO A 718 -13.77 3.40 -5.83
CA PRO A 718 -14.85 3.25 -6.80
C PRO A 718 -14.45 3.84 -8.16
N LEU A 719 -14.71 3.09 -9.24
CA LEU A 719 -14.55 3.60 -10.60
C LEU A 719 -15.77 4.46 -10.94
N TYR A 720 -15.53 5.72 -11.28
CA TYR A 720 -16.58 6.57 -11.83
C TYR A 720 -16.58 6.46 -13.35
N PRO A 721 -17.75 6.53 -14.00
CA PRO A 721 -17.83 6.63 -15.43
C PRO A 721 -17.03 7.87 -15.88
N SER A 722 -15.93 7.63 -16.60
CA SER A 722 -15.28 8.69 -17.36
C SER A 722 -16.21 9.05 -18.51
N ALA A 723 -16.53 10.32 -18.70
CA ALA A 723 -17.35 10.74 -19.83
C ALA A 723 -16.68 10.22 -21.11
N PRO A 724 -17.40 9.52 -22.00
CA PRO A 724 -16.87 9.25 -23.32
C PRO A 724 -16.49 10.58 -23.97
N LEU A 725 -15.35 10.60 -24.65
CA LEU A 725 -14.94 11.71 -25.52
C LEU A 725 -15.96 11.81 -26.65
N ASN A 726 -17.08 12.50 -26.41
CA ASN A 726 -17.89 13.04 -27.50
C ASN A 726 -17.08 14.20 -28.08
N GLY A 727 -16.32 13.89 -29.13
CA GLY A 727 -15.46 14.86 -29.81
C GLY A 727 -14.58 14.25 -30.89
N ALA A 728 -15.12 13.35 -31.71
CA ALA A 728 -14.70 13.25 -33.09
C ALA A 728 -15.58 14.24 -33.88
N VAL A 729 -15.00 15.37 -34.25
CA VAL A 729 -15.32 16.11 -35.47
C VAL A 729 -14.00 16.39 -36.15
#